data_AF-A0A7Z6ZT76-F1
#
_entry.id   AF-A0A7Z6ZT76-F1
#
_cell.length_a   1.000
_cell.length_b   1.000
_cell.length_c   1.000
_cell.angle_alpha   90.00
_cell.angle_beta   90.00
_cell.angle_gamma   90.00
#
_symmetry.space_group_name_H-M   'P 1'
#
loop_
_entity.id
_entity.type
_entity.pdbx_description
1 polymer ?
#
loop_
_entity_poly.entity_id
_entity_poly.type
_entity_poly.pdbx_seq_one_letter_code
_entity_poly.pdbx_strand_id
1 'polypeptide(L)'
;MKVQALTLTGILLGLVTAPVLADESARLLRQPDLSDSHITFVYGGDIWLADRDGSNPRPLTTSPAPESNPKFSPDGNWIAFTGNYDSNADVYVMPITGGQPTRLTYHPSGDVVNGWNPAGDKVLFASNREILNSRSNQLFEIAVDGGYPTKLMTAVAYEGQWSDDGERLAYRPNNMAYSGASGWRLHRGGSTPPIWIMDVADNKLERVPHPNANEHNPFWLGDSVYFLSDRDNVAMNLFRYDDGDVVQLTEHSDWDIQSASGHDDHVIYEAGGYLYLMNIDSGARDVLTVKLNAPSEQRRPQWKDASRQLTSAQLSTTGQRILVTARGDIFTVPAKDGSTRNLTATSGIREFDALWSADGTQVAYISDQGNRHSLVIAAQDGTGEPEKYLLGETGYFNLLAWSPTGDRIVYQDNHLNLYSFDVASESMQRIATTPRRADFQVSFTSDGRYLAFTTSEANYFSQITIHDFSTGEQYRLTDGISHAQNPVFTDDYLYFAASVNTGPSQVGLDLSTQERPVRLGIYAAVLRHDGQSPLFPKTGDEPAVSADEKSATEEDADKSVTIDFDSIQNRIVGLPIAEKNYGKLGVGKDGGLFILESPQAGASNEPPGSGGPGDATLHRFNFEEQKLETVESGLSTFELSPDRSKLLLITRPNQLKLGDAAAKPDAKPVKLSDVRSFIDPAAEWQQIFDDTWRMQKEYFYDPNMHGIDWDAMYDKYQPMLAHVQRREDLNDVLVQLIAELQVGHNRVGGGDVYRGESTNTGLLGADFAITDGHYQVTRVYQGDRWSPYLDAPLAQPGATVEAGEFILAINGQAIGSQTNIFQHLEQTAGQQVTLTVASDASGSNSREVLVKPTRSESTLRLWHWVEQNRQYVDEESNGQVAYIYLPNTADGGFYFFNRMFFAQVDKPALIIDERRNGGGQAANYITEILARPFLSGWKDRDGLTFSTPGGGIYGPKTMLIDQDAGSGGDFLPWSFKRLGLGKLIGTRTWGGLIGISTNPSLIDGGGHVVPFFRFYTPDGEWRVENEGVAPDIEVILDPTLVNQGRDPQLERAVAETLKELRANPPADHSEAPAMPTKLGL
;
A
#
# COMPACT_ATOMS: atom_id res chain seq x y z
N MET A 1 -47.17 -57.60 20.26
CA MET A 1 -46.74 -58.32 21.48
C MET A 1 -45.30 -58.78 21.28
N LYS A 2 -44.38 -58.33 22.16
CA LYS A 2 -43.39 -59.13 22.93
C LYS A 2 -42.79 -60.37 22.20
N VAL A 3 -41.48 -60.60 22.09
CA VAL A 3 -40.40 -60.60 23.10
C VAL A 3 -39.03 -60.71 22.40
N GLN A 4 -38.03 -60.15 23.08
CA GLN A 4 -36.58 -60.21 22.90
C GLN A 4 -35.96 -61.61 22.68
N ALA A 5 -34.75 -61.63 22.11
CA ALA A 5 -33.71 -62.61 22.46
C ALA A 5 -32.33 -61.95 22.48
N LEU A 6 -31.62 -62.17 23.59
CA LEU A 6 -30.26 -61.74 23.92
C LEU A 6 -29.21 -62.67 23.27
N THR A 7 -28.05 -62.16 22.84
CA THR A 7 -26.77 -62.89 23.00
C THR A 7 -25.53 -61.99 22.99
N LEU A 8 -24.77 -62.10 24.09
CA LEU A 8 -23.33 -61.87 24.37
C LEU A 8 -22.45 -61.08 23.38
N THR A 9 -21.85 -60.00 23.86
CA THR A 9 -20.68 -59.32 23.27
C THR A 9 -19.43 -59.63 24.12
N GLY A 10 -18.40 -60.20 23.50
CA GLY A 10 -17.09 -60.43 24.10
C GLY A 10 -16.23 -59.15 24.10
N ILE A 11 -15.55 -58.92 25.22
CA ILE A 11 -14.62 -57.82 25.43
C ILE A 11 -13.27 -58.18 24.80
N LEU A 12 -12.83 -57.39 23.80
CA LEU A 12 -11.46 -57.40 23.29
C LEU A 12 -10.78 -56.11 23.79
N LEU A 13 -9.82 -56.24 24.72
CA LEU A 13 -8.94 -55.15 25.12
C LEU A 13 -7.98 -54.85 23.95
N GLY A 14 -8.27 -53.80 23.18
CA GLY A 14 -7.28 -53.17 22.30
C GLY A 14 -6.38 -52.25 23.11
N LEU A 15 -5.09 -52.56 23.19
CA LEU A 15 -4.08 -51.58 23.63
C LEU A 15 -4.11 -50.41 22.64
N VAL A 16 -4.63 -49.27 23.08
CA VAL A 16 -4.42 -47.99 22.42
C VAL A 16 -2.98 -47.57 22.75
N THR A 17 -2.06 -47.82 21.83
CA THR A 17 -0.77 -47.10 21.82
C THR A 17 -1.08 -45.67 21.41
N ALA A 18 -1.14 -44.75 22.37
CA ALA A 18 -1.07 -43.33 22.08
C ALA A 18 0.24 -43.07 21.29
N PRO A 19 0.22 -42.28 20.21
CA PRO A 19 1.46 -41.80 19.63
C PRO A 19 2.16 -40.97 20.71
N VAL A 20 3.37 -41.39 21.08
CA VAL A 20 4.29 -40.52 21.79
C VAL A 20 4.56 -39.36 20.82
N LEU A 21 3.98 -38.19 21.09
CA LEU A 21 4.43 -36.95 20.46
C LEU A 21 5.93 -36.86 20.73
N ALA A 22 6.74 -36.98 19.68
CA ALA A 22 8.16 -36.69 19.78
C ALA A 22 8.28 -35.25 20.28
N ASP A 23 9.14 -35.05 21.27
CA ASP A 23 9.39 -33.79 21.95
C ASP A 23 10.13 -32.83 20.99
N GLU A 24 9.38 -32.23 20.06
CA GLU A 24 9.90 -31.45 18.93
C GLU A 24 10.37 -30.06 19.40
N SER A 25 11.55 -29.63 18.96
CA SER A 25 12.09 -28.30 19.24
C SER A 25 11.15 -27.20 18.74
N ALA A 26 11.08 -26.08 19.47
CA ALA A 26 10.41 -24.88 18.97
C ALA A 26 11.07 -24.42 17.65
N ARG A 27 10.26 -23.88 16.75
CA ARG A 27 10.69 -23.18 15.52
C ARG A 27 10.21 -21.73 15.56
N LEU A 28 10.63 -20.93 14.59
CA LEU A 28 10.42 -19.48 14.55
C LEU A 28 11.09 -18.78 15.73
N LEU A 29 12.27 -19.27 16.13
CA LEU A 29 13.18 -18.62 17.05
C LEU A 29 13.98 -17.59 16.25
N ARG A 30 13.87 -16.30 16.59
CA ARG A 30 14.34 -15.21 15.72
C ARG A 30 15.27 -14.24 16.39
N GLN A 31 16.04 -13.51 15.58
CA GLN A 31 16.87 -12.39 16.02
C GLN A 31 17.74 -12.73 17.24
N PRO A 32 18.55 -13.81 17.18
CA PRO A 32 19.30 -14.26 18.33
C PRO A 32 20.49 -13.34 18.62
N ASP A 33 20.88 -13.31 19.89
CA ASP A 33 22.13 -12.73 20.35
C ASP A 33 22.74 -13.60 21.47
N LEU A 34 24.04 -13.50 21.70
CA LEU A 34 24.75 -14.33 22.67
C LEU A 34 25.69 -13.53 23.57
N SER A 35 25.97 -14.09 24.75
CA SER A 35 26.94 -13.61 25.74
C SER A 35 27.83 -14.77 26.19
N ASP A 36 28.73 -14.53 27.15
CA ASP A 36 29.56 -15.57 27.78
C ASP A 36 28.75 -16.81 28.22
N SER A 37 27.54 -16.59 28.74
CA SER A 37 26.77 -17.60 29.48
C SER A 37 25.36 -17.86 28.96
N HIS A 38 24.76 -16.92 28.24
CA HIS A 38 23.35 -17.00 27.83
C HIS A 38 23.17 -16.65 26.35
N ILE A 39 22.04 -17.09 25.80
CA ILE A 39 21.48 -16.59 24.55
C ILE A 39 20.20 -15.83 24.83
N THR A 40 19.90 -14.84 23.97
CA THR A 40 18.61 -14.17 23.91
C THR A 40 18.05 -14.29 22.50
N PHE A 41 16.73 -14.34 22.35
CA PHE A 41 16.04 -14.47 21.06
C PHE A 41 14.57 -14.03 21.18
N VAL A 42 13.94 -13.79 20.05
CA VAL A 42 12.51 -13.47 19.94
C VAL A 42 11.71 -14.74 19.63
N TYR A 43 10.62 -14.95 20.37
CA TYR A 43 9.64 -16.00 20.08
C TYR A 43 8.24 -15.54 20.48
N GLY A 44 7.28 -15.61 19.55
CA GLY A 44 5.93 -15.08 19.75
C GLY A 44 5.87 -13.57 19.99
N GLY A 45 6.90 -12.85 19.55
CA GLY A 45 7.05 -11.40 19.74
C GLY A 45 7.46 -10.96 21.15
N ASP A 46 7.82 -11.91 22.02
CA ASP A 46 8.45 -11.66 23.32
C ASP A 46 9.95 -11.99 23.25
N ILE A 47 10.72 -11.42 24.17
CA ILE A 47 12.15 -11.68 24.36
C ILE A 47 12.33 -12.83 25.35
N TRP A 48 13.15 -13.81 24.97
CA TRP A 48 13.46 -14.99 25.76
C TRP A 48 14.94 -15.05 26.09
N LEU A 49 15.26 -15.61 27.25
CA LEU A 49 16.62 -15.93 27.68
C LEU A 49 16.74 -17.44 27.87
N ALA A 50 17.86 -18.02 27.45
CA ALA A 50 18.22 -19.41 27.72
C ALA A 50 19.73 -19.52 28.02
N ASP A 51 20.14 -20.66 28.57
CA ASP A 51 21.56 -21.00 28.67
C ASP A 51 22.16 -21.12 27.25
N ARG A 52 23.49 -21.01 27.12
CA ARG A 52 24.17 -21.00 25.82
C ARG A 52 23.93 -22.25 24.95
N ASP A 53 23.54 -23.37 25.56
CA ASP A 53 23.18 -24.62 24.87
C ASP A 53 21.68 -24.71 24.49
N GLY A 54 20.90 -23.67 24.75
CA GLY A 54 19.45 -23.61 24.52
C GLY A 54 18.60 -24.20 25.64
N SER A 55 19.21 -24.70 26.71
CA SER A 55 18.48 -25.22 27.87
C SER A 55 17.96 -24.10 28.78
N ASN A 56 17.03 -24.46 29.68
CA ASN A 56 16.41 -23.55 30.64
C ASN A 56 15.79 -22.25 30.06
N PRO A 57 15.05 -22.31 28.94
CA PRO A 57 14.47 -21.10 28.36
C PRO A 57 13.40 -20.49 29.26
N ARG A 58 13.41 -19.16 29.39
CA ARG A 58 12.41 -18.38 30.12
C ARG A 58 12.09 -17.05 29.41
N PRO A 59 10.82 -16.60 29.45
CA PRO A 59 10.49 -15.28 28.91
C PRO A 59 11.04 -14.19 29.82
N LEU A 60 11.55 -13.10 29.23
CA LEU A 60 11.90 -11.87 29.91
C LEU A 60 10.75 -10.85 29.88
N THR A 61 9.95 -10.91 28.83
CA THR A 61 8.79 -10.06 28.56
C THR A 61 7.57 -10.92 28.21
N THR A 62 6.38 -10.35 28.32
CA THR A 62 5.11 -11.03 28.07
C THR A 62 4.05 -10.05 27.54
N SER A 63 4.44 -9.14 26.65
CA SER A 63 3.59 -8.04 26.21
C SER A 63 2.79 -8.43 24.97
N PRO A 64 1.54 -7.96 24.81
CA PRO A 64 0.84 -8.10 23.54
C PRO A 64 1.56 -7.38 22.37
N ALA A 65 2.26 -6.29 22.68
CA ALA A 65 3.01 -5.55 21.67
C ALA A 65 4.27 -6.32 21.23
N PRO A 66 4.60 -6.31 19.93
CA PRO A 66 5.79 -7.00 19.45
C PRO A 66 7.06 -6.30 19.93
N GLU A 67 8.05 -7.13 20.27
CA GLU A 67 9.41 -6.73 20.60
C GLU A 67 10.39 -7.38 19.63
N SER A 68 11.53 -6.73 19.42
CA SER A 68 12.53 -7.15 18.42
C SER A 68 13.94 -6.69 18.78
N ASN A 69 14.92 -7.27 18.09
CA ASN A 69 16.34 -6.93 18.15
C ASN A 69 16.93 -6.89 19.57
N PRO A 70 16.77 -7.97 20.37
CA PRO A 70 17.40 -8.03 21.68
C PRO A 70 18.93 -8.09 21.53
N LYS A 71 19.64 -7.23 22.27
CA LYS A 71 21.11 -7.13 22.26
C LYS A 71 21.68 -7.09 23.67
N PHE A 72 22.58 -8.02 23.99
CA PHE A 72 23.33 -8.01 25.24
C PHE A 72 24.26 -6.79 25.29
N SER A 73 24.31 -6.17 26.47
CA SER A 73 25.40 -5.26 26.83
C SER A 73 26.74 -6.01 26.86
N PRO A 74 27.89 -5.31 26.66
CA PRO A 74 29.20 -5.95 26.64
C PRO A 74 29.55 -6.74 27.91
N ASP A 75 28.97 -6.37 29.06
CA ASP A 75 29.17 -7.06 30.33
C ASP A 75 28.17 -8.22 30.57
N GLY A 76 27.24 -8.44 29.65
CA GLY A 76 26.21 -9.47 29.71
C GLY A 76 25.11 -9.25 30.76
N ASN A 77 25.05 -8.10 31.44
CA ASN A 77 24.11 -7.88 32.55
C ASN A 77 22.78 -7.24 32.12
N TRP A 78 22.76 -6.57 30.97
CA TRP A 78 21.61 -5.87 30.41
C TRP A 78 21.28 -6.34 29.00
N ILE A 79 20.00 -6.22 28.63
CA ILE A 79 19.49 -6.37 27.27
C ILE A 79 18.85 -5.04 26.84
N ALA A 80 19.30 -4.52 25.71
CA ALA A 80 18.61 -3.48 24.96
C ALA A 80 17.73 -4.13 23.90
N PHE A 81 16.58 -3.56 23.61
CA PHE A 81 15.66 -4.08 22.60
C PHE A 81 14.72 -3.00 22.06
N THR A 82 14.10 -3.27 20.92
CA THR A 82 13.04 -2.44 20.36
C THR A 82 11.68 -2.95 20.81
N GLY A 83 10.89 -2.10 21.47
CA GLY A 83 9.53 -2.40 21.91
C GLY A 83 8.51 -1.51 21.21
N ASN A 84 7.32 -2.04 20.94
CA ASN A 84 6.23 -1.32 20.27
C ASN A 84 4.99 -1.10 21.17
N TYR A 85 5.22 -0.84 22.46
CA TYR A 85 4.15 -0.80 23.48
C TYR A 85 3.13 0.32 23.23
N ASP A 86 3.57 1.46 22.70
CA ASP A 86 2.77 2.68 22.50
C ASP A 86 2.46 2.95 21.00
N SER A 87 2.40 1.89 20.18
CA SER A 87 2.27 1.93 18.70
C SER A 87 3.35 2.73 17.98
N ASN A 88 4.52 2.88 18.62
CA ASN A 88 5.75 3.37 18.06
C ASN A 88 6.89 2.43 18.47
N ALA A 89 7.84 2.18 17.56
CA ALA A 89 9.04 1.42 17.89
C ALA A 89 10.01 2.33 18.66
N ASP A 90 10.29 2.00 19.92
CA ASP A 90 11.19 2.74 20.79
C ASP A 90 12.26 1.82 21.39
N VAL A 91 13.35 2.41 21.86
CA VAL A 91 14.45 1.71 22.54
C VAL A 91 14.11 1.50 24.01
N TYR A 92 14.26 0.26 24.47
CA TYR A 92 14.11 -0.13 25.86
C TYR A 92 15.33 -0.88 26.37
N VAL A 93 15.56 -0.82 27.68
CA VAL A 93 16.60 -1.58 28.38
C VAL A 93 16.04 -2.28 29.61
N MET A 94 16.58 -3.47 29.92
CA MET A 94 16.25 -4.21 31.14
C MET A 94 17.39 -5.14 31.60
N PRO A 95 17.46 -5.49 32.90
CA PRO A 95 18.43 -6.48 33.38
C PRO A 95 18.13 -7.88 32.82
N ILE A 96 19.16 -8.70 32.60
CA ILE A 96 18.97 -10.11 32.19
C ILE A 96 18.18 -10.92 33.22
N THR A 97 18.14 -10.49 34.49
CA THR A 97 17.33 -11.12 35.54
C THR A 97 15.83 -10.90 35.37
N GLY A 98 15.41 -10.08 34.41
CA GLY A 98 14.02 -9.63 34.27
C GLY A 98 13.74 -8.35 35.05
N GLY A 99 12.51 -7.85 34.93
CA GLY A 99 12.04 -6.62 35.58
C GLY A 99 11.22 -5.76 34.63
N GLN A 100 10.78 -4.60 35.10
CA GLN A 100 10.09 -3.61 34.26
C GLN A 100 11.11 -2.98 33.29
N PRO A 101 10.89 -3.03 31.96
CA PRO A 101 11.75 -2.34 31.01
C PRO A 101 11.70 -0.82 31.17
N THR A 102 12.83 -0.17 30.93
CA THR A 102 12.95 1.31 30.92
C THR A 102 13.01 1.80 29.48
N ARG A 103 12.09 2.69 29.10
CA ARG A 103 12.06 3.35 27.78
C ARG A 103 13.13 4.44 27.72
N LEU A 104 13.89 4.51 26.64
CA LEU A 104 14.94 5.51 26.43
C LEU A 104 14.55 6.56 25.37
N THR A 105 13.81 6.17 24.33
CA THR A 105 13.45 7.07 23.23
C THR A 105 11.94 7.36 23.17
N TYR A 106 11.60 8.53 22.59
CA TYR A 106 10.25 9.12 22.63
C TYR A 106 9.87 9.85 21.32
N HIS A 107 10.69 9.72 20.27
CA HIS A 107 10.41 10.38 18.99
C HIS A 107 9.32 9.61 18.24
N PRO A 108 8.38 10.24 17.52
CA PRO A 108 7.33 9.54 16.77
C PRO A 108 7.82 8.78 15.52
N SER A 109 9.13 8.62 15.35
CA SER A 109 9.75 7.83 14.29
C SER A 109 10.29 6.55 14.92
N GLY A 110 10.25 5.45 14.18
CA GLY A 110 10.69 4.17 14.70
C GLY A 110 12.18 4.11 14.99
N ASP A 111 12.53 3.56 16.15
CA ASP A 111 13.88 3.37 16.65
C ASP A 111 14.20 1.87 16.77
N VAL A 112 15.18 1.42 16.01
CA VAL A 112 15.57 0.00 15.94
C VAL A 112 16.92 -0.21 16.62
N VAL A 113 16.97 -1.01 17.68
CA VAL A 113 18.21 -1.34 18.39
C VAL A 113 19.14 -2.15 17.48
N ASN A 114 20.41 -1.72 17.39
CA ASN A 114 21.44 -2.45 16.68
C ASN A 114 22.48 -3.07 17.62
N GLY A 115 22.73 -2.45 18.78
CA GLY A 115 23.72 -2.93 19.74
C GLY A 115 24.06 -1.89 20.79
N TRP A 116 25.29 -1.96 21.29
CA TRP A 116 25.83 -1.10 22.33
C TRP A 116 27.11 -0.43 21.86
N ASN A 117 27.48 0.66 22.51
CA ASN A 117 28.86 1.12 22.43
C ASN A 117 29.77 0.18 23.26
N PRO A 118 31.10 0.16 22.99
CA PRO A 118 32.00 -0.76 23.69
C PRO A 118 32.06 -0.57 25.21
N ALA A 119 31.83 0.65 25.69
CA ALA A 119 31.80 0.96 27.12
C ALA A 119 30.54 0.41 27.83
N GLY A 120 29.49 0.04 27.08
CA GLY A 120 28.22 -0.46 27.61
C GLY A 120 27.36 0.58 28.32
N ASP A 121 27.67 1.88 28.19
CA ASP A 121 26.92 2.98 28.80
C ASP A 121 25.94 3.65 27.83
N LYS A 122 25.96 3.26 26.54
CA LYS A 122 25.02 3.75 25.52
C LYS A 122 24.52 2.63 24.60
N VAL A 123 23.27 2.78 24.17
CA VAL A 123 22.62 1.92 23.18
C VAL A 123 22.73 2.57 21.80
N LEU A 124 23.18 1.79 20.82
CA LEU A 124 23.23 2.14 19.40
C LEU A 124 21.92 1.73 18.72
N PHE A 125 21.28 2.66 18.02
CA PHE A 125 20.03 2.40 17.31
C PHE A 125 19.96 3.13 15.97
N ALA A 126 19.20 2.57 15.03
CA ALA A 126 18.87 3.16 13.75
C ALA A 126 17.52 3.87 13.80
N SER A 127 17.43 5.03 13.16
CA SER A 127 16.19 5.81 13.08
C SER A 127 16.15 6.71 11.85
N ASN A 128 14.95 6.96 11.33
CA ASN A 128 14.72 7.87 10.20
C ASN A 128 14.29 9.30 10.62
N ARG A 129 14.37 9.63 11.92
CA ARG A 129 13.88 10.91 12.50
C ARG A 129 14.39 12.19 11.85
N GLU A 130 15.63 12.20 11.37
CA GLU A 130 16.30 13.37 10.78
C GLU A 130 16.54 13.23 9.27
N ILE A 131 16.00 12.18 8.64
CA ILE A 131 16.17 11.94 7.22
C ILE A 131 15.48 13.03 6.41
N LEU A 132 16.27 13.69 5.55
CA LEU A 132 15.76 14.77 4.71
C LEU A 132 15.00 14.26 3.51
N ASN A 133 15.52 13.23 2.85
CA ASN A 133 15.00 12.81 1.56
C ASN A 133 15.22 11.33 1.24
N SER A 134 15.61 10.45 2.19
CA SER A 134 16.06 9.04 1.97
C SER A 134 15.02 7.99 2.35
N ARG A 135 15.15 6.78 1.79
CA ARG A 135 14.50 5.56 2.33
C ARG A 135 15.39 4.76 3.28
N SER A 136 16.49 5.36 3.73
CA SER A 136 17.41 4.79 4.71
C SER A 136 17.20 5.36 6.12
N ASN A 137 18.07 4.99 7.05
CA ASN A 137 18.14 5.51 8.42
C ASN A 137 19.43 6.30 8.65
N GLN A 138 19.57 6.83 9.85
CA GLN A 138 20.82 7.27 10.45
C GLN A 138 21.02 6.54 11.79
N LEU A 139 22.27 6.45 12.24
CA LEU A 139 22.62 5.84 13.52
C LEU A 139 22.74 6.89 14.62
N PHE A 140 22.19 6.55 15.77
CA PHE A 140 22.16 7.37 16.97
C PHE A 140 22.60 6.56 18.18
N GLU A 141 23.15 7.25 19.17
CA GLU A 141 23.39 6.70 20.50
C GLU A 141 22.53 7.40 21.55
N ILE A 142 22.05 6.64 22.52
CA ILE A 142 21.42 7.16 23.73
C ILE A 142 22.01 6.51 24.97
N ALA A 143 22.24 7.31 26.02
CA ALA A 143 22.75 6.80 27.29
C ALA A 143 21.71 5.93 28.00
N VAL A 144 22.18 4.94 28.76
CA VAL A 144 21.30 4.02 29.51
C VAL A 144 20.46 4.70 30.59
N ASP A 145 20.85 5.89 31.02
CA ASP A 145 20.13 6.74 31.98
C ASP A 145 19.18 7.74 31.30
N GLY A 146 19.13 7.78 29.97
CA GLY A 146 18.21 8.59 29.18
C GLY A 146 18.84 9.84 28.57
N GLY A 147 18.06 10.91 28.43
CA GLY A 147 18.49 12.18 27.81
C GLY A 147 18.25 12.27 26.29
N TYR A 148 19.05 13.09 25.60
CA TYR A 148 18.91 13.35 24.17
C TYR A 148 19.77 12.41 23.32
N PRO A 149 19.19 11.70 22.33
CA PRO A 149 19.98 10.90 21.39
C PRO A 149 20.97 11.73 20.58
N THR A 150 22.19 11.22 20.40
CA THR A 150 23.25 11.86 19.60
C THR A 150 23.42 11.12 18.28
N LYS A 151 23.33 11.86 17.16
CA LYS A 151 23.58 11.33 15.82
C LYS A 151 25.08 11.05 15.63
N LEU A 152 25.43 9.87 15.12
CA LEU A 152 26.82 9.48 14.91
C LEU A 152 27.47 10.16 13.70
N MET A 153 26.74 10.27 12.58
CA MET A 153 27.23 10.91 11.36
C MET A 153 26.09 11.44 10.50
N THR A 154 26.38 12.38 9.59
CA THR A 154 25.36 12.94 8.68
C THR A 154 25.02 11.95 7.56
N ALA A 155 26.01 11.18 7.06
CA ALA A 155 25.78 10.14 6.08
C ALA A 155 24.75 9.11 6.55
N VAL A 156 23.97 8.59 5.61
CA VAL A 156 22.94 7.58 5.90
C VAL A 156 23.59 6.25 6.29
N ALA A 157 22.96 5.55 7.23
CA ALA A 157 23.30 4.21 7.68
C ALA A 157 22.01 3.52 8.12
N TYR A 158 21.64 2.46 7.40
CA TYR A 158 20.40 1.72 7.66
C TYR A 158 20.48 0.92 8.95
N GLU A 159 21.61 0.23 9.16
CA GLU A 159 22.00 -0.47 10.38
C GLU A 159 23.54 -0.52 10.47
N GLY A 160 24.07 -0.81 11.65
CA GLY A 160 25.51 -0.99 11.85
C GLY A 160 25.89 -1.27 13.31
N GLN A 161 27.14 -1.67 13.52
CA GLN A 161 27.69 -2.04 14.83
C GLN A 161 29.14 -1.55 14.99
N TRP A 162 29.47 -1.12 16.20
CA TRP A 162 30.82 -0.73 16.61
C TRP A 162 31.76 -1.94 16.69
N SER A 163 33.03 -1.74 16.35
CA SER A 163 34.13 -2.62 16.76
C SER A 163 34.34 -2.55 18.27
N ASP A 164 34.96 -3.58 18.85
CA ASP A 164 35.19 -3.69 20.31
C ASP A 164 36.05 -2.55 20.89
N ASP A 165 36.85 -1.89 20.06
CA ASP A 165 37.65 -0.71 20.42
C ASP A 165 36.88 0.63 20.30
N GLY A 166 35.74 0.63 19.60
CA GLY A 166 34.92 1.83 19.34
C GLY A 166 35.49 2.78 18.30
N GLU A 167 36.52 2.38 17.56
CA GLU A 167 37.17 3.21 16.53
C GLU A 167 36.48 3.08 15.17
N ARG A 168 35.92 1.90 14.86
CA ARG A 168 35.37 1.56 13.54
C ARG A 168 33.90 1.16 13.62
N LEU A 169 33.12 1.63 12.66
CA LEU A 169 31.71 1.31 12.50
C LEU A 169 31.51 0.50 11.22
N ALA A 170 31.10 -0.77 11.34
CA ALA A 170 30.65 -1.57 10.20
C ALA A 170 29.15 -1.35 9.98
N TYR A 171 28.74 -0.99 8.78
CA TYR A 171 27.35 -0.60 8.50
C TYR A 171 26.96 -0.83 7.05
N ARG A 172 25.64 -0.86 6.78
CA ARG A 172 25.12 -0.73 5.41
C ARG A 172 24.43 0.62 5.21
N PRO A 173 24.59 1.28 4.04
CA PRO A 173 24.12 2.65 3.85
C PRO A 173 22.62 2.78 3.51
N ASN A 174 21.98 1.73 2.99
CA ASN A 174 20.59 1.76 2.54
C ASN A 174 19.88 0.41 2.80
N ASN A 175 18.56 0.42 2.61
CA ASN A 175 17.73 -0.77 2.78
C ASN A 175 17.89 -1.72 1.57
N MET A 176 17.71 -3.02 1.80
CA MET A 176 17.66 -4.02 0.74
C MET A 176 16.24 -4.21 0.20
N ALA A 177 16.13 -4.65 -1.06
CA ALA A 177 14.84 -4.95 -1.70
C ALA A 177 14.04 -6.05 -0.96
N TYR A 178 14.74 -7.03 -0.39
CA TYR A 178 14.14 -8.09 0.43
C TYR A 178 14.07 -7.67 1.90
N SER A 179 13.03 -6.92 2.27
CA SER A 179 12.85 -6.46 3.66
C SER A 179 11.38 -6.25 4.03
N GLY A 180 11.06 -6.46 5.31
CA GLY A 180 9.70 -6.30 5.84
C GLY A 180 8.68 -7.15 5.08
N ALA A 181 7.70 -6.49 4.46
CA ALA A 181 6.63 -7.16 3.71
C ALA A 181 7.04 -7.60 2.28
N SER A 182 8.23 -7.24 1.81
CA SER A 182 8.70 -7.55 0.46
C SER A 182 9.34 -8.93 0.43
N GLY A 183 8.91 -9.83 -0.45
CA GLY A 183 9.54 -11.13 -0.65
C GLY A 183 10.31 -11.17 -1.96
N TRP A 184 11.53 -10.65 -1.97
CA TRP A 184 12.37 -10.58 -3.17
C TRP A 184 13.80 -11.05 -2.92
N ARG A 185 13.96 -12.32 -2.52
CA ARG A 185 15.30 -12.92 -2.36
C ARG A 185 16.06 -12.92 -3.69
N LEU A 186 17.40 -12.99 -3.61
CA LEU A 186 18.31 -13.01 -4.77
C LEU A 186 18.15 -11.79 -5.72
N HIS A 187 17.81 -10.64 -5.14
CA HIS A 187 17.75 -9.38 -5.88
C HIS A 187 19.11 -8.94 -6.44
N ARG A 188 19.16 -8.43 -7.67
CA ARG A 188 20.37 -7.98 -8.41
C ARG A 188 20.20 -6.62 -9.08
N GLY A 189 19.12 -5.90 -8.78
CA GLY A 189 18.98 -4.50 -9.16
C GLY A 189 19.87 -3.58 -8.31
N GLY A 190 19.54 -2.30 -8.23
CA GLY A 190 20.36 -1.32 -7.53
C GLY A 190 20.27 -1.36 -6.00
N SER A 191 19.14 -1.81 -5.43
CA SER A 191 18.95 -1.86 -3.97
C SER A 191 19.59 -3.10 -3.33
N THR A 192 20.85 -3.34 -3.70
CA THR A 192 21.75 -4.31 -3.07
C THR A 192 22.75 -3.54 -2.21
N PRO A 193 22.47 -3.32 -0.91
CA PRO A 193 23.38 -2.56 -0.05
C PRO A 193 24.76 -3.23 0.04
N PRO A 194 25.86 -2.46 0.00
CA PRO A 194 27.18 -2.94 0.39
C PRO A 194 27.38 -2.86 1.91
N ILE A 195 28.35 -3.62 2.44
CA ILE A 195 28.93 -3.37 3.76
C ILE A 195 30.10 -2.38 3.65
N TRP A 196 30.08 -1.33 4.47
CA TRP A 196 31.13 -0.33 4.60
C TRP A 196 31.67 -0.28 6.03
N ILE A 197 32.93 0.13 6.17
CA ILE A 197 33.59 0.35 7.46
C ILE A 197 34.01 1.82 7.52
N MET A 198 33.51 2.54 8.52
CA MET A 198 33.82 3.96 8.73
C MET A 198 34.62 4.15 10.01
N ASP A 199 35.77 4.81 9.90
CA ASP A 199 36.34 5.54 11.02
C ASP A 199 35.59 6.87 11.12
N VAL A 200 34.71 6.97 12.12
CA VAL A 200 33.81 8.12 12.27
C VAL A 200 34.58 9.36 12.73
N ALA A 201 35.62 9.19 13.54
CA ALA A 201 36.40 10.29 14.09
C ALA A 201 37.32 10.91 13.04
N ASP A 202 38.02 10.08 12.26
CA ASP A 202 38.91 10.53 11.18
C ASP A 202 38.18 10.74 9.85
N ASN A 203 36.89 10.43 9.78
CA ASN A 203 36.04 10.51 8.59
C ASN A 203 36.64 9.76 7.39
N LYS A 204 37.07 8.51 7.63
CA LYS A 204 37.75 7.65 6.65
C LYS A 204 36.93 6.40 6.34
N LEU A 205 36.66 6.18 5.06
CA LEU A 205 35.89 5.05 4.56
C LEU A 205 36.79 3.92 4.06
N GLU A 206 36.47 2.70 4.48
CA GLU A 206 36.90 1.44 3.88
C GLU A 206 35.68 0.72 3.29
N ARG A 207 35.84 0.09 2.12
CA ARG A 207 34.76 -0.59 1.41
C ARG A 207 35.03 -2.08 1.34
N VAL A 208 34.07 -2.88 1.81
CA VAL A 208 34.09 -4.33 1.63
C VAL A 208 33.81 -4.66 0.14
N PRO A 209 34.50 -5.64 -0.46
CA PRO A 209 34.21 -6.09 -1.82
C PRO A 209 32.76 -6.54 -1.99
N HIS A 210 32.06 -5.87 -2.92
CA HIS A 210 30.62 -6.01 -3.13
C HIS A 210 30.31 -6.43 -4.57
N PRO A 211 29.81 -7.66 -4.82
CA PRO A 211 29.56 -8.18 -6.16
C PRO A 211 28.14 -7.89 -6.69
N ASN A 212 27.45 -6.84 -6.19
CA ASN A 212 26.04 -6.55 -6.49
C ASN A 212 25.11 -7.67 -6.00
N ALA A 213 25.26 -8.01 -4.72
CA ALA A 213 24.50 -9.04 -3.99
C ALA A 213 23.86 -8.42 -2.73
N ASN A 214 22.85 -9.05 -2.15
CA ASN A 214 22.26 -8.54 -0.92
C ASN A 214 23.24 -8.76 0.24
N GLU A 215 23.52 -7.72 1.03
CA GLU A 215 24.38 -7.80 2.21
C GLU A 215 23.77 -7.06 3.40
N HIS A 216 23.77 -7.69 4.57
CA HIS A 216 23.21 -7.11 5.79
C HIS A 216 23.74 -7.76 7.08
N ASN A 217 23.25 -7.28 8.23
CA ASN A 217 23.59 -7.73 9.57
C ASN A 217 25.12 -7.73 9.81
N PRO A 218 25.86 -6.62 9.59
CA PRO A 218 27.27 -6.57 9.90
C PRO A 218 27.49 -6.62 11.42
N PHE A 219 28.47 -7.41 11.87
CA PHE A 219 28.95 -7.44 13.25
C PHE A 219 30.46 -7.75 13.32
N TRP A 220 31.09 -7.48 14.45
CA TRP A 220 32.53 -7.69 14.66
C TRP A 220 32.79 -8.93 15.51
N LEU A 221 33.90 -9.62 15.23
CA LEU A 221 34.59 -10.50 16.18
C LEU A 221 36.09 -10.25 16.04
N GLY A 222 36.70 -9.66 17.06
CA GLY A 222 38.07 -9.15 16.95
C GLY A 222 38.18 -8.09 15.84
N ASP A 223 39.17 -8.24 14.96
CA ASP A 223 39.42 -7.29 13.86
C ASP A 223 38.64 -7.58 12.56
N SER A 224 37.81 -8.62 12.57
CA SER A 224 37.10 -9.14 11.40
C SER A 224 35.65 -8.67 11.38
N VAL A 225 35.13 -8.35 10.19
CA VAL A 225 33.71 -8.03 10.00
C VAL A 225 32.99 -9.25 9.43
N TYR A 226 31.94 -9.68 10.12
CA TYR A 226 31.05 -10.74 9.69
C TYR A 226 29.75 -10.13 9.17
N PHE A 227 29.14 -10.74 8.16
CA PHE A 227 27.90 -10.25 7.57
C PHE A 227 27.20 -11.37 6.80
N LEU A 228 25.92 -11.16 6.51
CA LEU A 228 25.10 -12.06 5.72
C LEU A 228 25.13 -11.63 4.26
N SER A 229 25.30 -12.58 3.34
CA SER A 229 25.28 -12.31 1.90
C SER A 229 24.70 -13.45 1.07
N ASP A 230 24.01 -13.13 -0.02
CA ASP A 230 23.50 -14.09 -1.01
C ASP A 230 24.35 -14.13 -2.30
N ARG A 231 25.63 -13.72 -2.19
CA ARG A 231 26.57 -13.57 -3.32
C ARG A 231 26.89 -14.85 -4.09
N ASP A 232 26.57 -16.02 -3.53
CA ASP A 232 26.69 -17.32 -4.21
C ASP A 232 25.50 -17.63 -5.14
N ASN A 233 24.46 -16.79 -5.14
CA ASN A 233 23.19 -16.97 -5.87
C ASN A 233 22.40 -18.22 -5.45
N VAL A 234 22.59 -18.70 -4.22
CA VAL A 234 21.83 -19.84 -3.68
C VAL A 234 20.92 -19.37 -2.57
N ALA A 235 21.49 -18.91 -1.45
CA ALA A 235 20.76 -18.47 -0.27
C ALA A 235 21.60 -17.47 0.54
N MET A 236 20.97 -16.76 1.48
CA MET A 236 21.68 -15.90 2.41
C MET A 236 22.56 -16.74 3.36
N ASN A 237 23.87 -16.52 3.31
CA ASN A 237 24.88 -17.26 4.08
C ASN A 237 25.79 -16.30 4.86
N LEU A 238 26.55 -16.85 5.82
CA LEU A 238 27.50 -16.09 6.64
C LEU A 238 28.84 -15.94 5.91
N PHE A 239 29.34 -14.71 5.87
CA PHE A 239 30.65 -14.34 5.32
C PHE A 239 31.47 -13.57 6.34
N ARG A 240 32.79 -13.61 6.17
CA ARG A 240 33.76 -12.87 6.96
C ARG A 240 34.66 -12.06 6.03
N TYR A 241 34.95 -10.82 6.44
CA TYR A 241 35.88 -9.92 5.79
C TYR A 241 37.10 -9.69 6.68
N ASP A 242 38.28 -9.98 6.14
CA ASP A 242 39.59 -9.77 6.77
C ASP A 242 40.54 -9.15 5.75
N ASP A 243 41.13 -7.99 6.05
CA ASP A 243 42.25 -7.41 5.29
C ASP A 243 42.08 -7.44 3.75
N GLY A 244 40.87 -7.11 3.26
CA GLY A 244 40.55 -7.10 1.84
C GLY A 244 39.95 -8.40 1.27
N ASP A 245 40.02 -9.51 1.99
CA ASP A 245 39.50 -10.82 1.56
C ASP A 245 38.10 -11.08 2.14
N VAL A 246 37.21 -11.68 1.33
CA VAL A 246 35.90 -12.15 1.80
C VAL A 246 35.82 -13.67 1.69
N VAL A 247 35.49 -14.33 2.81
CA VAL A 247 35.41 -15.79 2.94
C VAL A 247 33.99 -16.23 3.32
N GLN A 248 33.47 -17.24 2.63
CA GLN A 248 32.19 -17.88 2.96
C GLN A 248 32.37 -18.88 4.11
N LEU A 249 31.49 -18.82 5.12
CA LEU A 249 31.56 -19.66 6.32
C LEU A 249 30.44 -20.70 6.40
N THR A 250 29.31 -20.48 5.73
CA THR A 250 28.19 -21.42 5.67
C THR A 250 27.70 -21.63 4.23
N GLU A 251 27.06 -22.78 3.99
CA GLU A 251 26.56 -23.21 2.67
C GLU A 251 25.11 -23.73 2.78
N HIS A 252 24.20 -22.95 3.35
CA HIS A 252 22.77 -23.29 3.33
C HIS A 252 22.20 -23.15 1.91
N SER A 253 21.29 -24.05 1.55
CA SER A 253 20.57 -24.04 0.26
C SER A 253 19.05 -23.94 0.42
N ASP A 254 18.52 -24.50 1.50
CA ASP A 254 17.08 -24.64 1.68
C ASP A 254 16.46 -23.41 2.35
N TRP A 255 17.23 -22.72 3.20
CA TRP A 255 16.78 -21.59 3.99
C TRP A 255 17.83 -20.49 4.01
N ASP A 256 17.38 -19.25 3.84
CA ASP A 256 18.19 -18.06 4.07
C ASP A 256 18.49 -17.93 5.58
N ILE A 257 19.74 -17.58 5.93
CA ILE A 257 20.05 -17.04 7.26
C ILE A 257 19.41 -15.65 7.36
N GLN A 258 18.50 -15.45 8.31
CA GLN A 258 17.75 -14.18 8.44
C GLN A 258 18.45 -13.18 9.35
N SER A 259 19.12 -13.66 10.40
CA SER A 259 19.90 -12.83 11.32
C SER A 259 20.99 -13.64 12.02
N ALA A 260 22.03 -12.94 12.45
CA ALA A 260 23.20 -13.51 13.13
C ALA A 260 23.79 -12.53 14.14
N SER A 261 24.48 -13.06 15.14
CA SER A 261 25.27 -12.29 16.09
C SER A 261 26.50 -13.09 16.53
N GLY A 262 27.54 -12.40 16.99
CA GLY A 262 28.80 -12.99 17.41
C GLY A 262 29.20 -12.56 18.81
N HIS A 263 29.81 -13.46 19.57
CA HIS A 263 30.52 -13.17 20.82
C HIS A 263 31.68 -14.16 21.00
N ASP A 264 32.85 -13.65 21.36
CA ASP A 264 34.12 -14.40 21.41
C ASP A 264 34.43 -15.16 20.10
N ASP A 265 34.51 -16.49 20.18
CA ASP A 265 34.82 -17.43 19.09
C ASP A 265 33.57 -18.13 18.55
N HIS A 266 32.37 -17.59 18.80
CA HIS A 266 31.11 -18.19 18.38
C HIS A 266 30.19 -17.20 17.66
N VAL A 267 29.44 -17.73 16.70
CA VAL A 267 28.34 -17.05 16.01
C VAL A 267 27.05 -17.83 16.27
N ILE A 268 26.00 -17.13 16.70
CA ILE A 268 24.63 -17.63 16.72
C ILE A 268 23.87 -17.07 15.53
N TYR A 269 23.07 -17.88 14.85
CA TYR A 269 22.25 -17.41 13.74
C TYR A 269 20.95 -18.20 13.60
N GLU A 270 19.95 -17.60 12.92
CA GLU A 270 18.69 -18.26 12.63
C GLU A 270 18.58 -18.70 11.15
N ALA A 271 18.06 -19.91 10.91
CA ALA A 271 17.69 -20.37 9.57
C ALA A 271 16.58 -21.44 9.65
N GLY A 272 15.56 -21.34 8.79
CA GLY A 272 14.43 -22.28 8.78
C GLY A 272 13.63 -22.32 10.10
N GLY A 273 13.71 -21.24 10.89
CA GLY A 273 13.09 -21.13 12.20
C GLY A 273 13.88 -21.76 13.36
N TYR A 274 15.08 -22.30 13.11
CA TYR A 274 15.96 -22.87 14.14
C TYR A 274 17.12 -21.92 14.48
N LEU A 275 17.65 -22.06 15.70
CA LEU A 275 18.91 -21.44 16.10
C LEU A 275 20.09 -22.40 15.88
N TYR A 276 21.18 -21.87 15.36
CA TYR A 276 22.43 -22.56 15.16
C TYR A 276 23.52 -21.87 15.96
N LEU A 277 24.37 -22.65 16.64
CA LEU A 277 25.58 -22.16 17.27
C LEU A 277 26.78 -22.71 16.53
N MET A 278 27.63 -21.82 16.02
CA MET A 278 28.81 -22.14 15.23
C MET A 278 30.07 -21.63 15.93
N ASN A 279 31.09 -22.48 16.03
CA ASN A 279 32.43 -22.08 16.44
C ASN A 279 33.24 -21.65 15.20
N ILE A 280 33.73 -20.42 15.17
CA ILE A 280 34.36 -19.85 13.96
C ILE A 280 35.77 -20.41 13.67
N ASP A 281 36.47 -20.90 14.69
CA ASP A 281 37.81 -21.47 14.53
C ASP A 281 37.79 -22.87 13.92
N SER A 282 36.84 -23.70 14.37
CA SER A 282 36.71 -25.09 13.93
C SER A 282 35.73 -25.29 12.77
N GLY A 283 34.80 -24.35 12.58
CA GLY A 283 33.66 -24.48 11.68
C GLY A 283 32.58 -25.44 12.17
N ALA A 284 32.69 -25.97 13.39
CA ALA A 284 31.68 -26.85 13.97
C ALA A 284 30.37 -26.09 14.21
N ARG A 285 29.24 -26.75 13.91
CA ARG A 285 27.88 -26.19 13.94
C ARG A 285 26.94 -27.16 14.64
N ASP A 286 26.21 -26.66 15.63
CA ASP A 286 25.14 -27.38 16.32
C ASP A 286 23.78 -26.70 16.11
N VAL A 287 22.72 -27.50 15.95
CA VAL A 287 21.33 -27.00 16.02
C VAL A 287 20.91 -26.99 17.48
N LEU A 288 20.58 -25.83 18.03
CA LEU A 288 20.14 -25.73 19.41
C LEU A 288 18.71 -26.26 19.55
N THR A 289 18.50 -27.17 20.49
CA THR A 289 17.18 -27.70 20.82
C THR A 289 16.57 -26.86 21.93
N VAL A 290 15.72 -25.89 21.57
CA VAL A 290 15.02 -25.04 22.53
C VAL A 290 13.58 -25.54 22.69
N LYS A 291 13.22 -25.94 23.89
CA LYS A 291 11.87 -26.44 24.20
C LYS A 291 11.05 -25.36 24.89
N LEU A 292 10.07 -24.82 24.17
CA LEU A 292 9.18 -23.77 24.67
C LEU A 292 7.77 -24.33 24.87
N ASN A 293 7.20 -24.06 26.05
CA ASN A 293 5.79 -24.31 26.34
C ASN A 293 5.15 -22.99 26.79
N ALA A 294 5.09 -22.04 25.85
CA ALA A 294 4.53 -20.71 26.10
C ALA A 294 3.08 -20.66 25.59
N PRO A 295 2.09 -20.34 26.44
CA PRO A 295 0.74 -20.11 25.97
C PRO A 295 0.70 -18.80 25.18
N SER A 296 0.19 -18.84 23.95
CA SER A 296 -0.11 -17.62 23.19
C SER A 296 -1.56 -17.19 23.40
N GLU A 297 -1.76 -15.99 23.95
CA GLU A 297 -3.10 -15.39 24.05
C GLU A 297 -3.70 -15.08 22.67
N GLN A 298 -2.86 -14.72 21.69
CA GLN A 298 -3.31 -14.40 20.34
C GLN A 298 -3.77 -15.63 19.56
N ARG A 299 -3.22 -16.81 19.86
CA ARG A 299 -3.61 -18.09 19.26
C ARG A 299 -4.89 -18.68 19.87
N ARG A 300 -5.39 -18.11 20.97
CA ARG A 300 -6.61 -18.60 21.64
C ARG A 300 -7.86 -18.26 20.81
N PRO A 301 -8.79 -19.22 20.62
CA PRO A 301 -10.09 -18.92 20.03
C PRO A 301 -10.86 -17.84 20.79
N GLN A 302 -11.39 -16.86 20.06
CA GLN A 302 -11.98 -15.66 20.64
C GLN A 302 -12.99 -14.96 19.73
N TRP A 303 -13.90 -14.20 20.32
CA TRP A 303 -14.83 -13.36 19.58
C TRP A 303 -14.17 -12.07 19.11
N LYS A 304 -14.23 -11.79 17.81
CA LYS A 304 -13.73 -10.57 17.18
C LYS A 304 -14.88 -9.74 16.61
N ASP A 305 -14.66 -8.44 16.54
CA ASP A 305 -15.54 -7.50 15.82
C ASP A 305 -15.25 -7.64 14.31
N ALA A 306 -16.12 -8.34 13.59
CA ALA A 306 -15.95 -8.59 12.16
C ALA A 306 -16.35 -7.38 11.31
N SER A 307 -17.17 -6.46 11.86
CA SER A 307 -17.67 -5.29 11.12
C SER A 307 -16.56 -4.35 10.61
N ARG A 308 -15.37 -4.42 11.22
CA ARG A 308 -14.18 -3.67 10.80
C ARG A 308 -13.58 -4.18 9.48
N GLN A 309 -13.88 -5.42 9.09
CA GLN A 309 -13.46 -6.05 7.84
C GLN A 309 -14.65 -6.30 6.91
N LEU A 310 -15.59 -5.35 6.84
CA LEU A 310 -16.70 -5.39 5.90
C LEU A 310 -16.20 -5.23 4.46
N THR A 311 -16.51 -6.18 3.59
CA THR A 311 -16.14 -6.16 2.17
C THR A 311 -17.33 -5.95 1.23
N SER A 312 -18.54 -6.31 1.66
CA SER A 312 -19.77 -6.02 0.90
C SER A 312 -20.98 -5.91 1.81
N ALA A 313 -22.00 -5.17 1.35
CA ALA A 313 -23.30 -5.08 1.99
C ALA A 313 -24.40 -4.93 0.93
N GLN A 314 -25.47 -5.73 1.01
CA GLN A 314 -26.60 -5.71 0.07
C GLN A 314 -27.94 -5.81 0.78
N LEU A 315 -28.98 -5.19 0.22
CA LEU A 315 -30.33 -5.24 0.77
C LEU A 315 -31.09 -6.49 0.30
N SER A 316 -31.86 -7.10 1.20
CA SER A 316 -32.87 -8.10 0.83
C SER A 316 -33.95 -7.45 -0.04
N THR A 317 -34.76 -8.23 -0.74
CA THR A 317 -35.81 -7.77 -1.68
C THR A 317 -36.64 -6.61 -1.14
N THR A 318 -37.12 -6.71 0.11
CA THR A 318 -37.95 -5.70 0.79
C THR A 318 -37.16 -4.70 1.66
N GLY A 319 -35.84 -4.85 1.72
CA GLY A 319 -34.93 -4.12 2.61
C GLY A 319 -35.14 -4.39 4.11
N GLN A 320 -35.86 -5.45 4.49
CA GLN A 320 -36.01 -5.85 5.89
C GLN A 320 -34.71 -6.37 6.52
N ARG A 321 -33.80 -6.90 5.71
CA ARG A 321 -32.47 -7.35 6.13
C ARG A 321 -31.39 -6.85 5.19
N ILE A 322 -30.17 -6.82 5.71
CA ILE A 322 -28.95 -6.49 4.99
C ILE A 322 -28.05 -7.73 5.05
N LEU A 323 -27.59 -8.21 3.91
CA LEU A 323 -26.58 -9.25 3.79
C LEU A 323 -25.22 -8.56 3.83
N VAL A 324 -24.36 -8.97 4.75
CA VAL A 324 -23.04 -8.38 4.96
C VAL A 324 -22.00 -9.49 4.83
N THR A 325 -20.99 -9.25 4.01
CA THR A 325 -19.76 -10.06 4.03
C THR A 325 -18.75 -9.35 4.92
N ALA A 326 -18.28 -10.03 5.96
CA ALA A 326 -17.35 -9.44 6.91
C ALA A 326 -16.40 -10.50 7.47
N ARG A 327 -15.09 -10.25 7.39
CA ARG A 327 -14.04 -11.17 7.86
C ARG A 327 -14.23 -12.63 7.39
N GLY A 328 -14.61 -12.78 6.12
CA GLY A 328 -14.88 -14.08 5.48
C GLY A 328 -16.12 -14.82 5.97
N ASP A 329 -16.97 -14.20 6.79
CA ASP A 329 -18.27 -14.76 7.15
C ASP A 329 -19.40 -14.02 6.42
N ILE A 330 -20.52 -14.74 6.21
CA ILE A 330 -21.75 -14.19 5.64
C ILE A 330 -22.78 -13.95 6.74
N PHE A 331 -23.19 -12.69 6.91
CA PHE A 331 -24.17 -12.28 7.91
C PHE A 331 -25.46 -11.78 7.29
N THR A 332 -26.60 -12.05 7.93
CA THR A 332 -27.82 -11.26 7.72
C THR A 332 -28.11 -10.39 8.94
N VAL A 333 -28.23 -9.08 8.73
CA VAL A 333 -28.46 -8.06 9.76
C VAL A 333 -29.88 -7.50 9.59
N PRO A 334 -30.71 -7.45 10.66
CA PRO A 334 -32.05 -6.87 10.57
C PRO A 334 -32.02 -5.36 10.42
N ALA A 335 -32.89 -4.81 9.57
CA ALA A 335 -33.09 -3.36 9.47
C ALA A 335 -33.76 -2.77 10.73
N LYS A 336 -34.62 -3.57 11.39
CA LYS A 336 -35.38 -3.13 12.57
C LYS A 336 -35.62 -4.26 13.57
N ASP A 337 -36.43 -5.25 13.19
CA ASP A 337 -36.88 -6.32 14.08
C ASP A 337 -36.05 -7.60 13.86
N GLY A 338 -35.70 -8.31 14.95
CA GLY A 338 -34.94 -9.57 14.93
C GLY A 338 -33.48 -9.44 15.39
N SER A 339 -32.68 -10.49 15.17
CA SER A 339 -31.25 -10.54 15.50
C SER A 339 -30.38 -10.68 14.26
N THR A 340 -29.12 -10.26 14.36
CA THR A 340 -28.07 -10.63 13.39
C THR A 340 -27.88 -12.14 13.39
N ARG A 341 -27.63 -12.72 12.21
CA ARG A 341 -27.33 -14.13 12.00
C ARG A 341 -25.99 -14.23 11.29
N ASN A 342 -25.07 -15.04 11.79
CA ASN A 342 -23.91 -15.49 11.04
C ASN A 342 -24.29 -16.82 10.38
N LEU A 343 -24.33 -16.86 9.06
CA LEU A 343 -24.81 -18.01 8.28
C LEU A 343 -23.74 -19.08 8.08
N THR A 344 -22.46 -18.71 8.18
CA THR A 344 -21.31 -19.56 7.88
C THR A 344 -20.58 -19.96 9.17
N ALA A 345 -20.17 -18.96 9.96
CA ALA A 345 -19.48 -19.13 11.24
C ALA A 345 -18.24 -20.05 11.16
N THR A 346 -17.36 -19.75 10.20
CA THR A 346 -16.27 -20.62 9.75
C THR A 346 -14.92 -19.90 9.85
N SER A 347 -14.10 -20.23 10.86
CA SER A 347 -12.82 -19.51 11.05
C SER A 347 -11.75 -19.83 10.00
N GLY A 348 -11.77 -21.03 9.41
CA GLY A 348 -10.75 -21.50 8.45
C GLY A 348 -11.22 -21.54 7.01
N ILE A 349 -12.28 -20.82 6.70
CA ILE A 349 -12.85 -20.72 5.35
C ILE A 349 -13.17 -19.24 5.13
N ARG A 350 -12.93 -18.77 3.91
CA ARG A 350 -13.34 -17.45 3.46
C ARG A 350 -14.57 -17.59 2.59
N GLU A 351 -15.68 -17.13 3.13
CA GLU A 351 -16.91 -16.88 2.40
C GLU A 351 -17.04 -15.40 2.04
N PHE A 352 -17.28 -15.11 0.78
CA PHE A 352 -17.31 -13.73 0.31
C PHE A 352 -18.25 -13.50 -0.89
N ASP A 353 -18.48 -12.23 -1.16
CA ASP A 353 -19.22 -11.74 -2.33
C ASP A 353 -20.64 -12.29 -2.42
N ALA A 354 -21.45 -11.99 -1.40
CA ALA A 354 -22.76 -12.59 -1.24
C ALA A 354 -23.91 -11.77 -1.90
N LEU A 355 -24.88 -12.49 -2.47
CA LEU A 355 -26.07 -11.98 -3.16
C LEU A 355 -27.36 -12.52 -2.55
N TRP A 356 -28.47 -11.78 -2.67
CA TRP A 356 -29.82 -12.23 -2.35
C TRP A 356 -30.51 -12.89 -3.54
N SER A 357 -31.32 -13.92 -3.29
CA SER A 357 -32.33 -14.36 -4.26
C SER A 357 -33.42 -13.31 -4.43
N ALA A 358 -34.09 -13.30 -5.58
CA ALA A 358 -35.10 -12.30 -5.89
C ALA A 358 -36.31 -12.32 -4.93
N ASP A 359 -36.69 -13.49 -4.43
CA ASP A 359 -37.76 -13.65 -3.43
C ASP A 359 -37.28 -13.40 -1.98
N GLY A 360 -35.98 -13.21 -1.77
CA GLY A 360 -35.34 -12.99 -0.47
C GLY A 360 -35.33 -14.21 0.45
N THR A 361 -35.57 -15.43 -0.06
CA THR A 361 -35.59 -16.66 0.76
C THR A 361 -34.21 -17.33 0.83
N GLN A 362 -33.35 -17.09 -0.16
CA GLN A 362 -32.02 -17.68 -0.27
C GLN A 362 -30.94 -16.59 -0.42
N VAL A 363 -29.71 -17.01 -0.19
CA VAL A 363 -28.49 -16.24 -0.44
C VAL A 363 -27.50 -17.10 -1.22
N ALA A 364 -26.71 -16.45 -2.07
CA ALA A 364 -25.60 -17.05 -2.80
C ALA A 364 -24.30 -16.40 -2.36
N TYR A 365 -23.21 -17.15 -2.27
CA TYR A 365 -21.88 -16.62 -1.94
C TYR A 365 -20.78 -17.53 -2.49
N ILE A 366 -19.56 -17.02 -2.57
CA ILE A 366 -18.37 -17.83 -2.87
C ILE A 366 -17.79 -18.36 -1.57
N SER A 367 -17.44 -19.65 -1.53
CA SER A 367 -16.67 -20.27 -0.46
C SER A 367 -15.37 -20.83 -1.03
N ASP A 368 -14.26 -20.63 -0.32
CA ASP A 368 -12.96 -21.20 -0.70
C ASP A 368 -12.65 -22.54 -0.01
N GLN A 369 -13.65 -23.16 0.62
CA GLN A 369 -13.51 -24.42 1.35
C GLN A 369 -12.84 -25.49 0.50
N GLY A 370 -11.79 -26.11 1.04
CA GLY A 370 -11.01 -27.13 0.33
C GLY A 370 -10.01 -26.56 -0.67
N ASN A 371 -9.59 -25.31 -0.48
CA ASN A 371 -8.63 -24.59 -1.33
C ASN A 371 -9.10 -24.45 -2.79
N ARG A 372 -10.42 -24.38 -3.00
CA ARG A 372 -11.04 -24.20 -4.32
C ARG A 372 -12.35 -23.43 -4.17
N HIS A 373 -12.62 -22.53 -5.11
CA HIS A 373 -13.82 -21.74 -5.07
C HIS A 373 -15.05 -22.56 -5.47
N SER A 374 -16.09 -22.44 -4.66
CA SER A 374 -17.41 -23.00 -4.93
C SER A 374 -18.45 -21.91 -4.81
N LEU A 375 -19.45 -21.93 -5.68
CA LEU A 375 -20.70 -21.20 -5.48
C LEU A 375 -21.53 -21.97 -4.45
N VAL A 376 -22.00 -21.28 -3.43
CA VAL A 376 -22.85 -21.84 -2.39
C VAL A 376 -24.21 -21.15 -2.42
N ILE A 377 -25.28 -21.93 -2.40
CA ILE A 377 -26.66 -21.44 -2.25
C ILE A 377 -27.22 -21.97 -0.93
N ALA A 378 -27.72 -21.06 -0.08
CA ALA A 378 -28.20 -21.39 1.25
C ALA A 378 -29.49 -20.62 1.60
N ALA A 379 -30.28 -21.13 2.54
CA ALA A 379 -31.41 -20.38 3.08
C ALA A 379 -30.93 -19.14 3.84
N GLN A 380 -31.63 -18.02 3.69
CA GLN A 380 -31.24 -16.75 4.33
C GLN A 380 -31.28 -16.74 5.86
N ASP A 381 -31.95 -17.73 6.45
CA ASP A 381 -32.04 -17.92 7.89
C ASP A 381 -31.04 -18.95 8.44
N GLY A 382 -30.24 -19.56 7.57
CA GLY A 382 -29.24 -20.58 7.92
C GLY A 382 -29.85 -21.96 8.21
N THR A 383 -31.12 -22.20 7.85
CA THR A 383 -31.75 -23.51 7.98
C THR A 383 -31.49 -24.40 6.76
N GLY A 384 -31.48 -25.72 6.97
CA GLY A 384 -31.18 -26.69 5.92
C GLY A 384 -29.68 -26.82 5.61
N GLU A 385 -29.34 -27.74 4.72
CA GLU A 385 -27.97 -27.92 4.24
C GLU A 385 -27.74 -27.03 3.02
N PRO A 386 -26.62 -26.29 2.94
CA PRO A 386 -26.30 -25.47 1.78
C PRO A 386 -25.91 -26.33 0.58
N GLU A 387 -26.35 -25.91 -0.60
CA GLU A 387 -25.96 -26.49 -1.88
C GLU A 387 -24.63 -25.91 -2.35
N LYS A 388 -23.72 -26.76 -2.85
CA LYS A 388 -22.37 -26.35 -3.22
C LYS A 388 -22.03 -26.81 -4.63
N TYR A 389 -21.58 -25.86 -5.45
CA TYR A 389 -21.25 -26.05 -6.85
C TYR A 389 -19.80 -25.64 -7.08
N LEU A 390 -18.92 -26.59 -7.40
CA LEU A 390 -17.53 -26.31 -7.71
C LEU A 390 -17.44 -25.39 -8.93
N LEU A 391 -16.67 -24.31 -8.81
CA LEU A 391 -16.36 -23.44 -9.94
C LEU A 391 -15.15 -24.00 -10.72
N GLY A 392 -14.56 -23.19 -11.61
CA GLY A 392 -13.40 -23.58 -12.40
C GLY A 392 -12.27 -24.18 -11.55
N GLU A 393 -11.46 -25.05 -12.16
CA GLU A 393 -10.25 -25.59 -11.50
C GLU A 393 -9.20 -24.51 -11.22
N THR A 394 -9.18 -23.50 -12.09
CA THR A 394 -8.38 -22.28 -11.96
C THR A 394 -9.33 -21.08 -11.98
N GLY A 395 -8.86 -19.97 -11.43
CA GLY A 395 -9.55 -18.69 -11.38
C GLY A 395 -9.90 -18.25 -9.96
N TYR A 396 -9.94 -16.95 -9.80
CA TYR A 396 -10.46 -16.26 -8.62
C TYR A 396 -11.78 -15.58 -9.00
N PHE A 397 -12.87 -15.98 -8.36
CA PHE A 397 -14.24 -15.65 -8.80
C PHE A 397 -14.95 -14.61 -7.92
N ASN A 398 -15.82 -13.82 -8.54
CA ASN A 398 -16.64 -12.79 -7.89
C ASN A 398 -18.08 -12.78 -8.41
N LEU A 399 -19.07 -12.72 -7.53
CA LEU A 399 -20.49 -12.63 -7.88
C LEU A 399 -20.86 -11.19 -8.27
N LEU A 400 -21.69 -11.04 -9.29
CA LEU A 400 -22.10 -9.73 -9.81
C LEU A 400 -23.60 -9.48 -9.65
N ALA A 401 -24.44 -10.46 -9.98
CA ALA A 401 -25.89 -10.33 -9.88
C ALA A 401 -26.62 -11.68 -9.84
N TRP A 402 -27.76 -11.72 -9.16
CA TRP A 402 -28.76 -12.80 -9.28
C TRP A 402 -29.93 -12.26 -10.10
N SER A 403 -30.41 -13.01 -11.08
CA SER A 403 -31.54 -12.61 -11.92
C SER A 403 -32.78 -12.29 -11.08
N PRO A 404 -33.60 -11.30 -11.49
CA PRO A 404 -34.86 -10.98 -10.81
C PRO A 404 -35.88 -12.12 -10.77
N THR A 405 -35.70 -13.15 -11.61
CA THR A 405 -36.48 -14.39 -11.64
C THR A 405 -35.92 -15.47 -10.71
N GLY A 406 -34.71 -15.30 -10.17
CA GLY A 406 -34.04 -16.24 -9.28
C GLY A 406 -33.42 -17.47 -9.97
N ASP A 407 -33.53 -17.59 -11.29
CA ASP A 407 -33.08 -18.75 -12.07
C ASP A 407 -31.60 -18.71 -12.48
N ARG A 408 -30.93 -17.54 -12.39
CA ARG A 408 -29.55 -17.36 -12.86
C ARG A 408 -28.69 -16.53 -11.92
N ILE A 409 -27.43 -16.93 -11.75
CA ILE A 409 -26.41 -16.15 -11.04
C ILE A 409 -25.30 -15.79 -12.03
N VAL A 410 -24.90 -14.53 -12.06
CA VAL A 410 -23.83 -14.00 -12.92
C VAL A 410 -22.61 -13.69 -12.07
N TYR A 411 -21.45 -14.11 -12.54
CA TYR A 411 -20.17 -13.94 -11.85
C TYR A 411 -19.02 -13.84 -12.85
N GLN A 412 -17.89 -13.29 -12.42
CA GLN A 412 -16.68 -13.13 -13.23
C GLN A 412 -15.49 -13.86 -12.62
N ASP A 413 -14.41 -14.01 -13.40
CA ASP A 413 -13.11 -14.46 -12.91
C ASP A 413 -11.99 -13.43 -13.20
N ASN A 414 -10.84 -13.61 -12.55
CA ASN A 414 -9.62 -12.85 -12.80
C ASN A 414 -8.96 -13.15 -14.17
N HIS A 415 -9.47 -14.12 -14.92
CA HIS A 415 -9.06 -14.50 -16.28
C HIS A 415 -9.90 -13.80 -17.36
N LEU A 416 -10.54 -12.68 -17.00
CA LEU A 416 -11.30 -11.78 -17.88
C LEU A 416 -12.62 -12.35 -18.41
N ASN A 417 -13.17 -13.38 -17.77
CA ASN A 417 -14.39 -14.03 -18.23
C ASN A 417 -15.62 -13.65 -17.40
N LEU A 418 -16.77 -13.58 -18.06
CA LEU A 418 -18.10 -13.45 -17.48
C LEU A 418 -18.87 -14.75 -17.68
N TYR A 419 -19.49 -15.26 -16.62
CA TYR A 419 -20.27 -16.49 -16.62
C TYR A 419 -21.69 -16.27 -16.12
N SER A 420 -22.58 -17.18 -16.51
CA SER A 420 -23.88 -17.39 -15.87
C SER A 420 -23.98 -18.84 -15.40
N PHE A 421 -24.49 -19.01 -14.19
CA PHE A 421 -24.89 -20.29 -13.62
C PHE A 421 -26.43 -20.36 -13.62
N ASP A 422 -26.97 -21.42 -14.22
CA ASP A 422 -28.41 -21.73 -14.23
C ASP A 422 -28.74 -22.60 -13.03
N VAL A 423 -29.59 -22.09 -12.12
CA VAL A 423 -29.86 -22.72 -10.82
C VAL A 423 -30.62 -24.03 -10.97
N ALA A 424 -31.53 -24.13 -11.94
CA ALA A 424 -32.38 -25.32 -12.10
C ALA A 424 -31.65 -26.50 -12.77
N SER A 425 -30.77 -26.20 -13.73
CA SER A 425 -29.97 -27.22 -14.43
C SER A 425 -28.59 -27.46 -13.81
N GLU A 426 -28.21 -26.64 -12.82
CA GLU A 426 -26.91 -26.65 -12.15
C GLU A 426 -25.74 -26.50 -13.15
N SER A 427 -25.98 -25.73 -14.22
CA SER A 427 -25.04 -25.63 -15.35
C SER A 427 -24.39 -24.25 -15.45
N MET A 428 -23.09 -24.26 -15.74
CA MET A 428 -22.27 -23.07 -15.95
C MET A 428 -22.07 -22.80 -17.44
N GLN A 429 -22.25 -21.54 -17.85
CA GLN A 429 -21.96 -21.07 -19.20
C GLN A 429 -21.12 -19.79 -19.17
N ARG A 430 -20.02 -19.76 -19.93
CA ARG A 430 -19.28 -18.52 -20.20
C ARG A 430 -20.06 -17.67 -21.22
N ILE A 431 -20.37 -16.43 -20.85
CA ILE A 431 -21.12 -15.46 -21.67
C ILE A 431 -20.15 -14.60 -22.49
N ALA A 432 -19.08 -14.10 -21.88
CA ALA A 432 -18.15 -13.17 -22.54
C ALA A 432 -16.73 -13.29 -21.99
N THR A 433 -15.77 -12.75 -22.76
CA THR A 433 -14.40 -12.50 -22.32
C THR A 433 -14.06 -11.05 -22.71
N THR A 434 -13.62 -10.23 -21.75
CA THR A 434 -13.21 -8.86 -22.04
C THR A 434 -11.77 -8.84 -22.57
N PRO A 435 -11.46 -8.14 -23.67
CA PRO A 435 -10.09 -8.07 -24.21
C PRO A 435 -9.07 -7.43 -23.25
N ARG A 436 -9.53 -6.59 -22.33
CA ARG A 436 -8.68 -5.89 -21.35
C ARG A 436 -9.21 -6.08 -19.95
N ARG A 437 -8.28 -6.01 -19.00
CA ARG A 437 -8.56 -5.97 -17.56
C ARG A 437 -9.51 -4.82 -17.23
N ALA A 438 -10.74 -5.17 -16.89
CA ALA A 438 -11.78 -4.30 -16.38
C ALA A 438 -12.84 -5.20 -15.72
N ASP A 439 -13.46 -4.74 -14.65
CA ASP A 439 -14.60 -5.43 -14.06
C ASP A 439 -15.83 -5.29 -14.94
N PHE A 440 -16.63 -6.36 -15.02
CA PHE A 440 -17.92 -6.34 -15.69
C PHE A 440 -18.93 -5.57 -14.83
N GLN A 441 -19.60 -4.60 -15.44
CA GLN A 441 -20.77 -3.94 -14.86
C GLN A 441 -22.00 -4.52 -15.52
N VAL A 442 -22.96 -5.02 -14.74
CA VAL A 442 -24.08 -5.81 -15.26
C VAL A 442 -25.44 -5.26 -14.83
N SER A 443 -26.47 -5.50 -15.65
CA SER A 443 -27.87 -5.23 -15.29
C SER A 443 -28.81 -6.18 -16.00
N PHE A 444 -29.81 -6.69 -15.27
CA PHE A 444 -30.87 -7.55 -15.78
C PHE A 444 -32.14 -6.76 -16.09
N THR A 445 -32.88 -7.20 -17.11
CA THR A 445 -34.30 -6.85 -17.25
C THR A 445 -35.13 -7.46 -16.11
N SER A 446 -36.29 -6.87 -15.82
CA SER A 446 -37.19 -7.29 -14.73
C SER A 446 -37.70 -8.73 -14.89
N ASP A 447 -37.79 -9.23 -16.11
CA ASP A 447 -38.16 -10.61 -16.45
C ASP A 447 -36.96 -11.58 -16.53
N GLY A 448 -35.73 -11.11 -16.24
CA GLY A 448 -34.52 -11.91 -16.26
C GLY A 448 -34.03 -12.36 -17.65
N ARG A 449 -34.74 -12.01 -18.74
CA ARG A 449 -34.43 -12.49 -20.10
C ARG A 449 -33.14 -11.91 -20.66
N TYR A 450 -32.87 -10.62 -20.42
CA TYR A 450 -31.73 -9.93 -20.98
C TYR A 450 -30.74 -9.49 -19.91
N LEU A 451 -29.45 -9.58 -20.24
CA LEU A 451 -28.34 -9.08 -19.42
C LEU A 451 -27.53 -8.06 -20.22
N ALA A 452 -27.51 -6.81 -19.76
CA ALA A 452 -26.58 -5.81 -20.24
C ALA A 452 -25.28 -5.94 -19.45
N PHE A 453 -24.13 -5.89 -20.14
CA PHE A 453 -22.82 -5.93 -19.52
C PHE A 453 -21.80 -5.07 -20.27
N THR A 454 -20.72 -4.69 -19.59
CA THR A 454 -19.61 -3.93 -20.18
C THR A 454 -18.45 -4.80 -20.66
N THR A 455 -17.78 -4.40 -21.73
CA THR A 455 -16.52 -5.02 -22.21
C THR A 455 -15.53 -3.93 -22.58
N SER A 456 -14.27 -4.06 -22.13
CA SER A 456 -13.21 -3.08 -22.42
C SER A 456 -12.45 -3.50 -23.68
N GLU A 457 -12.70 -2.77 -24.77
CA GLU A 457 -12.27 -3.16 -26.10
C GLU A 457 -10.80 -2.80 -26.41
N ALA A 458 -10.32 -3.23 -27.58
CA ALA A 458 -8.94 -3.00 -28.03
C ALA A 458 -8.52 -1.52 -27.98
N ASN A 459 -9.46 -0.60 -28.20
CA ASN A 459 -9.27 0.86 -28.14
C ASN A 459 -9.40 1.47 -26.73
N TYR A 460 -9.44 0.64 -25.67
CA TYR A 460 -9.61 1.02 -24.26
C TYR A 460 -11.01 1.55 -23.88
N PHE A 461 -11.95 1.62 -24.82
CA PHE A 461 -13.30 2.08 -24.51
C PHE A 461 -14.17 0.91 -24.08
N SER A 462 -14.88 1.13 -22.97
CA SER A 462 -15.92 0.21 -22.54
C SER A 462 -17.16 0.36 -23.43
N GLN A 463 -17.78 -0.76 -23.76
CA GLN A 463 -19.02 -0.82 -24.52
C GLN A 463 -20.07 -1.65 -23.82
N ILE A 464 -21.34 -1.32 -24.07
CA ILE A 464 -22.47 -2.04 -23.49
C ILE A 464 -22.98 -3.04 -24.52
N THR A 465 -23.01 -4.30 -24.12
CA THR A 465 -23.55 -5.43 -24.89
C THR A 465 -24.72 -6.04 -24.12
N ILE A 466 -25.76 -6.45 -24.85
CA ILE A 466 -26.95 -7.11 -24.30
C ILE A 466 -26.96 -8.55 -24.75
N HIS A 467 -26.98 -9.50 -23.81
CA HIS A 467 -27.17 -10.92 -24.06
C HIS A 467 -28.64 -11.30 -23.88
N ASP A 468 -29.21 -12.03 -24.84
CA ASP A 468 -30.56 -12.63 -24.73
C ASP A 468 -30.43 -14.10 -24.35
N PHE A 469 -30.83 -14.46 -23.13
CA PHE A 469 -30.75 -15.85 -22.66
C PHE A 469 -31.71 -16.81 -23.39
N SER A 470 -32.74 -16.29 -24.05
CA SER A 470 -33.69 -17.13 -24.79
C SER A 470 -33.15 -17.62 -26.14
N THR A 471 -32.25 -16.84 -26.76
CA THR A 471 -31.68 -17.14 -28.09
C THR A 471 -30.18 -17.46 -28.01
N GLY A 472 -29.50 -17.02 -26.95
CA GLY A 472 -28.04 -17.04 -26.82
C GLY A 472 -27.33 -15.94 -27.62
N GLU A 473 -28.08 -15.06 -28.31
CA GLU A 473 -27.50 -13.99 -29.12
C GLU A 473 -27.00 -12.82 -28.26
N GLN A 474 -26.11 -12.01 -28.85
CA GLN A 474 -25.59 -10.80 -28.22
C GLN A 474 -25.72 -9.62 -29.17
N TYR A 475 -26.14 -8.47 -28.63
CA TYR A 475 -26.38 -7.25 -29.38
C TYR A 475 -25.62 -6.10 -28.75
N ARG A 476 -24.82 -5.41 -29.56
CA ARG A 476 -24.02 -4.27 -29.11
C ARG A 476 -24.86 -2.99 -29.12
N LEU A 477 -25.04 -2.40 -27.94
CA LEU A 477 -25.81 -1.17 -27.77
C LEU A 477 -25.00 0.07 -28.16
N THR A 478 -23.72 0.12 -27.77
CA THR A 478 -22.87 1.30 -28.02
C THR A 478 -21.82 1.02 -29.10
N ASP A 479 -21.53 2.02 -29.92
CA ASP A 479 -20.74 1.89 -31.15
C ASP A 479 -19.21 1.92 -30.94
N GLY A 480 -18.73 2.21 -29.74
CA GLY A 480 -17.31 2.18 -29.39
C GLY A 480 -16.51 3.42 -29.76
N ILE A 481 -17.14 4.49 -30.27
CA ILE A 481 -16.50 5.82 -30.39
C ILE A 481 -16.70 6.67 -29.13
N SER A 482 -17.48 6.17 -28.18
CA SER A 482 -17.63 6.67 -26.81
C SER A 482 -17.29 5.58 -25.81
N HIS A 483 -16.78 5.98 -24.65
CA HIS A 483 -16.63 5.08 -23.49
C HIS A 483 -17.96 5.05 -22.74
N ALA A 484 -18.59 3.88 -22.65
CA ALA A 484 -19.88 3.68 -21.99
C ALA A 484 -19.80 2.72 -20.80
N GLN A 485 -20.50 3.04 -19.72
CA GLN A 485 -20.44 2.33 -18.45
C GLN A 485 -21.74 2.48 -17.64
N ASN A 486 -21.83 1.71 -16.56
CA ASN A 486 -22.92 1.70 -15.56
C ASN A 486 -24.32 1.45 -16.17
N PRO A 487 -24.54 0.36 -16.95
CA PRO A 487 -25.86 0.04 -17.48
C PRO A 487 -26.86 -0.28 -16.36
N VAL A 488 -28.09 0.25 -16.44
CA VAL A 488 -29.21 -0.08 -15.54
C VAL A 488 -30.54 -0.13 -16.29
N PHE A 489 -31.21 -1.29 -16.28
CA PHE A 489 -32.50 -1.49 -16.92
C PHE A 489 -33.71 -0.98 -16.12
N THR A 490 -34.71 -0.52 -16.87
CA THR A 490 -36.14 -0.54 -16.53
C THR A 490 -36.89 -1.33 -17.60
N ASP A 491 -38.21 -1.44 -17.49
CA ASP A 491 -39.04 -2.15 -18.48
C ASP A 491 -39.02 -1.45 -19.87
N ASP A 492 -38.84 -0.13 -19.89
CA ASP A 492 -38.91 0.69 -21.10
C ASP A 492 -37.53 1.22 -21.57
N TYR A 493 -36.55 1.28 -20.66
CA TYR A 493 -35.28 1.98 -20.89
C TYR A 493 -34.08 1.18 -20.40
N LEU A 494 -32.93 1.42 -21.03
CA LEU A 494 -31.62 1.12 -20.46
C LEU A 494 -30.87 2.43 -20.23
N TYR A 495 -30.65 2.79 -18.96
CA TYR A 495 -29.86 3.95 -18.58
C TYR A 495 -28.37 3.61 -18.52
N PHE A 496 -27.51 4.55 -18.90
CA PHE A 496 -26.05 4.38 -18.80
C PHE A 496 -25.33 5.73 -18.81
N ALA A 497 -24.07 5.73 -18.41
CA ALA A 497 -23.17 6.87 -18.52
C ALA A 497 -22.24 6.70 -19.72
N ALA A 498 -22.02 7.76 -20.51
CA ALA A 498 -21.06 7.70 -21.62
C ALA A 498 -20.28 9.00 -21.80
N SER A 499 -19.06 8.88 -22.33
CA SER A 499 -18.15 10.01 -22.54
C SER A 499 -17.43 9.92 -23.87
N VAL A 500 -17.19 11.09 -24.47
CA VAL A 500 -16.35 11.28 -25.66
C VAL A 500 -15.00 11.94 -25.33
N ASN A 501 -14.72 12.25 -24.05
CA ASN A 501 -13.50 12.94 -23.62
C ASN A 501 -12.53 12.08 -22.79
N THR A 502 -12.89 10.82 -22.51
CA THR A 502 -12.17 9.93 -21.59
C THR A 502 -10.89 9.33 -22.15
N GLY A 503 -10.61 9.45 -23.46
CA GLY A 503 -9.46 8.86 -24.17
C GLY A 503 -8.19 8.70 -23.32
N PRO A 504 -7.52 9.81 -22.95
CA PRO A 504 -6.30 9.76 -22.14
C PRO A 504 -6.49 9.11 -20.76
N SER A 505 -7.67 9.27 -20.15
CA SER A 505 -7.98 8.73 -18.82
C SER A 505 -8.18 7.20 -18.80
N GLN A 506 -8.34 6.54 -19.96
CA GLN A 506 -8.54 5.08 -20.02
C GLN A 506 -7.25 4.27 -19.97
N VAL A 507 -6.09 4.92 -20.18
CA VAL A 507 -4.79 4.26 -20.12
C VAL A 507 -4.22 4.44 -18.71
N GLY A 508 -4.70 3.66 -17.75
CA GLY A 508 -4.46 3.90 -16.32
C GLY A 508 -2.99 3.90 -15.85
N LEU A 509 -2.06 3.39 -16.67
CA LEU A 509 -0.61 3.49 -16.39
C LEU A 509 0.04 4.77 -16.91
N ASP A 510 -0.64 5.55 -17.74
CA ASP A 510 -0.12 6.80 -18.28
C ASP A 510 -0.22 7.90 -17.22
N LEU A 511 0.91 8.50 -16.84
CA LEU A 511 0.93 9.56 -15.82
C LEU A 511 0.06 10.78 -16.18
N SER A 512 -0.24 10.98 -17.47
CA SER A 512 -1.12 12.06 -17.89
C SER A 512 -2.57 11.90 -17.40
N THR A 513 -2.95 10.78 -16.79
CA THR A 513 -4.31 10.55 -16.24
C THR A 513 -4.59 11.33 -14.94
N GLN A 514 -3.56 11.72 -14.17
CA GLN A 514 -3.70 12.15 -12.76
C GLN A 514 -4.60 13.36 -12.51
N GLU A 515 -4.75 14.25 -13.49
CA GLU A 515 -5.62 15.42 -13.37
C GLU A 515 -6.46 15.63 -14.64
N ARG A 516 -6.79 14.55 -15.35
CA ARG A 516 -7.65 14.62 -16.54
C ARG A 516 -9.12 14.52 -16.16
N PRO A 517 -9.89 15.61 -16.27
CA PRO A 517 -11.29 15.57 -15.88
C PRO A 517 -12.08 14.65 -16.82
N VAL A 518 -12.88 13.77 -16.22
CA VAL A 518 -13.78 12.87 -16.93
C VAL A 518 -15.17 13.49 -17.00
N ARG A 519 -15.76 13.57 -18.19
CA ARG A 519 -17.08 14.15 -18.42
C ARG A 519 -17.99 13.10 -19.02
N LEU A 520 -18.84 12.52 -18.19
CA LEU A 520 -19.84 11.55 -18.60
C LEU A 520 -21.20 12.23 -18.64
N GLY A 521 -21.89 12.11 -19.77
CA GLY A 521 -23.32 12.36 -19.86
C GLY A 521 -24.11 11.14 -19.39
N ILE A 522 -25.37 11.33 -19.03
CA ILE A 522 -26.30 10.24 -18.73
C ILE A 522 -27.26 10.09 -19.90
N TYR A 523 -27.46 8.86 -20.35
CA TYR A 523 -28.25 8.52 -21.52
C TYR A 523 -29.29 7.47 -21.17
N ALA A 524 -30.37 7.44 -21.96
CA ALA A 524 -31.40 6.41 -21.94
C ALA A 524 -31.59 5.85 -23.34
N ALA A 525 -31.42 4.54 -23.52
CA ALA A 525 -31.83 3.84 -24.74
C ALA A 525 -33.30 3.43 -24.59
N VAL A 526 -34.17 3.89 -25.50
CA VAL A 526 -35.58 3.45 -25.55
C VAL A 526 -35.64 2.06 -26.18
N LEU A 527 -36.09 1.07 -25.42
CA LEU A 527 -35.96 -0.35 -25.77
C LEU A 527 -36.89 -0.76 -26.93
N ARG A 528 -38.10 -0.21 -26.96
CA ARG A 528 -39.11 -0.52 -27.98
C ARG A 528 -39.13 0.52 -29.11
N HIS A 529 -39.46 0.09 -30.32
CA HIS A 529 -39.65 0.98 -31.47
C HIS A 529 -40.80 1.98 -31.25
N ASP A 530 -41.86 1.57 -30.56
CA ASP A 530 -43.03 2.37 -30.22
C ASP A 530 -42.92 3.05 -28.84
N GLY A 531 -41.78 2.90 -28.18
CA GLY A 531 -41.48 3.53 -26.90
C GLY A 531 -41.34 5.04 -27.02
N GLN A 532 -41.70 5.76 -25.96
CA GLN A 532 -41.53 7.22 -25.89
C GLN A 532 -40.20 7.58 -25.21
N SER A 533 -39.66 8.76 -25.52
CA SER A 533 -38.53 9.30 -24.77
C SER A 533 -38.93 9.53 -23.30
N PRO A 534 -38.04 9.28 -22.31
CA PRO A 534 -38.32 9.64 -20.92
C PRO A 534 -38.40 11.16 -20.69
N LEU A 535 -38.06 11.96 -21.71
CA LEU A 535 -38.14 13.42 -21.74
C LEU A 535 -39.25 13.93 -22.66
N PHE A 536 -40.21 13.06 -23.03
CA PHE A 536 -41.29 13.45 -23.94
C PHE A 536 -42.08 14.64 -23.35
N PRO A 537 -42.28 15.74 -24.10
CA PRO A 537 -42.98 16.91 -23.59
C PRO A 537 -44.43 16.59 -23.21
N LYS A 538 -44.85 17.03 -22.01
CA LYS A 538 -46.27 17.01 -21.62
C LYS A 538 -47.03 18.09 -22.40
N THR A 539 -48.23 17.78 -22.89
CA THR A 539 -49.12 18.81 -23.45
C THR A 539 -49.83 19.56 -22.32
N GLY A 540 -50.09 20.85 -22.50
CA GLY A 540 -50.83 21.68 -21.54
C GLY A 540 -52.35 21.61 -21.72
N ASP A 541 -52.83 20.57 -22.41
CA ASP A 541 -54.26 20.39 -22.69
C ASP A 541 -54.99 19.96 -21.42
N GLU A 542 -56.20 20.48 -21.19
CA GLU A 542 -57.04 20.01 -20.08
C GLU A 542 -57.34 18.52 -20.26
N PRO A 543 -57.17 17.68 -19.21
CA PRO A 543 -57.55 16.29 -19.32
C PRO A 543 -59.05 16.21 -19.62
N ALA A 544 -59.40 15.51 -20.70
CA ALA A 544 -60.80 15.22 -20.98
C ALA A 544 -61.39 14.47 -19.77
N VAL A 545 -62.48 14.98 -19.22
CA VAL A 545 -63.20 14.33 -18.11
C VAL A 545 -63.82 13.04 -18.65
N SER A 546 -63.09 11.93 -18.57
CA SER A 546 -63.66 10.60 -18.78
C SER A 546 -64.31 10.13 -17.48
N ALA A 547 -65.64 10.16 -17.46
CA ALA A 547 -66.43 9.43 -16.49
C ALA A 547 -66.35 7.93 -16.84
N ASP A 548 -65.40 7.21 -16.23
CA ASP A 548 -65.47 5.77 -15.97
C ASP A 548 -64.28 5.36 -15.07
N GLU A 549 -64.35 5.75 -13.80
CA GLU A 549 -63.61 5.05 -12.74
C GLU A 549 -64.56 4.00 -12.13
N LYS A 550 -64.48 2.76 -12.63
CA LYS A 550 -64.79 1.56 -11.85
C LYS A 550 -64.11 0.33 -12.45
N SER A 551 -63.40 -0.36 -11.55
CA SER A 551 -62.69 -1.64 -11.65
C SER A 551 -61.47 -1.72 -12.59
N ALA A 552 -60.30 -1.40 -12.03
CA ALA A 552 -59.09 -2.15 -12.34
C ALA A 552 -58.83 -3.08 -11.15
N THR A 553 -59.25 -4.33 -11.29
CA THR A 553 -58.75 -5.44 -10.49
C THR A 553 -57.31 -5.71 -10.91
N GLU A 554 -56.43 -5.87 -9.92
CA GLU A 554 -55.08 -6.40 -10.03
C GLU A 554 -55.09 -7.72 -10.81
N GLU A 555 -54.47 -7.71 -12.00
CA GLU A 555 -53.84 -8.88 -12.59
C GLU A 555 -52.42 -8.44 -13.00
N ASP A 556 -51.46 -8.67 -12.10
CA ASP A 556 -50.03 -8.71 -12.43
C ASP A 556 -49.80 -9.94 -13.31
N ALA A 557 -50.13 -9.81 -14.59
CA ALA A 557 -49.69 -10.74 -15.62
C ALA A 557 -48.24 -10.39 -15.98
N ASP A 558 -47.38 -11.38 -15.83
CA ASP A 558 -45.97 -11.46 -16.24
C ASP A 558 -45.67 -10.65 -17.52
N LYS A 559 -45.21 -9.39 -17.37
CA LYS A 559 -44.88 -8.51 -18.50
C LYS A 559 -43.45 -8.79 -18.95
N SER A 560 -43.29 -9.60 -19.99
CA SER A 560 -41.98 -9.78 -20.64
C SER A 560 -41.47 -8.48 -21.24
N VAL A 561 -40.22 -8.12 -20.96
CA VAL A 561 -39.55 -6.96 -21.56
C VAL A 561 -39.26 -7.26 -23.03
N THR A 562 -39.58 -6.32 -23.90
CA THR A 562 -39.33 -6.43 -25.35
C THR A 562 -38.31 -5.39 -25.78
N ILE A 563 -37.22 -5.84 -26.39
CA ILE A 563 -36.19 -4.96 -26.95
C ILE A 563 -36.21 -5.13 -28.47
N ASP A 564 -36.45 -4.04 -29.18
CA ASP A 564 -36.23 -3.96 -30.60
C ASP A 564 -34.76 -3.57 -30.81
N PHE A 565 -33.94 -4.44 -31.40
CA PHE A 565 -32.52 -4.11 -31.63
C PHE A 565 -32.29 -3.30 -32.91
N ASP A 566 -33.23 -3.37 -33.85
CA ASP A 566 -33.16 -2.63 -35.11
C ASP A 566 -33.09 -1.12 -34.85
N SER A 567 -31.99 -0.51 -35.28
CA SER A 567 -31.71 0.92 -35.12
C SER A 567 -31.80 1.43 -33.67
N ILE A 568 -31.54 0.57 -32.67
CA ILE A 568 -31.63 0.95 -31.24
C ILE A 568 -30.73 2.13 -30.87
N GLN A 569 -29.59 2.28 -31.54
CA GLN A 569 -28.68 3.42 -31.37
C GLN A 569 -29.32 4.77 -31.73
N ASN A 570 -30.28 4.79 -32.67
CA ASN A 570 -31.03 5.99 -33.03
C ASN A 570 -32.09 6.37 -31.97
N ARG A 571 -32.34 5.48 -30.99
CA ARG A 571 -33.28 5.66 -29.88
C ARG A 571 -32.58 6.03 -28.57
N ILE A 572 -31.31 6.41 -28.61
CA ILE A 572 -30.57 6.88 -27.44
C ILE A 572 -30.82 8.37 -27.24
N VAL A 573 -31.29 8.74 -26.05
CA VAL A 573 -31.59 10.12 -25.66
C VAL A 573 -30.70 10.54 -24.49
N GLY A 574 -30.03 11.68 -24.59
CA GLY A 574 -29.25 12.26 -23.49
C GLY A 574 -30.13 13.03 -22.50
N LEU A 575 -29.88 12.85 -21.20
CA LEU A 575 -30.55 13.60 -20.14
C LEU A 575 -29.98 15.03 -20.07
N PRO A 576 -30.80 16.06 -19.83
CA PRO A 576 -30.39 17.46 -19.89
C PRO A 576 -29.69 17.93 -18.60
N ILE A 577 -28.63 17.23 -18.20
CA ILE A 577 -27.80 17.53 -17.02
C ILE A 577 -26.34 17.77 -17.43
N ALA A 578 -25.56 18.39 -16.54
CA ALA A 578 -24.13 18.63 -16.79
C ALA A 578 -23.35 17.31 -16.89
N GLU A 579 -22.39 17.24 -17.80
CA GLU A 579 -21.47 16.10 -17.86
C GLU A 579 -20.46 16.17 -16.70
N LYS A 580 -20.33 15.09 -15.93
CA LYS A 580 -19.46 15.01 -14.74
C LYS A 580 -18.87 13.60 -14.55
N ASN A 581 -18.12 13.38 -13.47
CA ASN A 581 -17.53 12.08 -13.15
C ASN A 581 -18.57 11.18 -12.46
N TYR A 582 -19.48 10.60 -13.24
CA TYR A 582 -20.54 9.72 -12.74
C TYR A 582 -20.07 8.26 -12.62
N GLY A 583 -20.18 7.67 -11.43
CA GLY A 583 -19.56 6.40 -11.08
C GLY A 583 -20.50 5.21 -10.88
N LYS A 584 -21.79 5.42 -10.56
CA LYS A 584 -22.80 4.35 -10.39
C LYS A 584 -24.21 4.89 -10.63
N LEU A 585 -25.08 4.07 -11.22
CA LEU A 585 -26.50 4.39 -11.47
C LEU A 585 -27.43 3.41 -10.74
N GLY A 586 -28.67 3.82 -10.51
CA GLY A 586 -29.73 2.97 -9.97
C GLY A 586 -31.10 3.59 -10.20
N VAL A 587 -32.16 2.81 -10.32
CA VAL A 587 -33.52 3.34 -10.55
C VAL A 587 -34.42 2.90 -9.40
N GLY A 588 -35.07 3.87 -8.74
CA GLY A 588 -36.04 3.62 -7.68
C GLY A 588 -37.36 3.06 -8.23
N LYS A 589 -38.19 2.50 -7.34
CA LYS A 589 -39.48 1.89 -7.67
C LYS A 589 -40.44 2.87 -8.37
N ASP A 590 -40.31 4.16 -8.07
CA ASP A 590 -41.10 5.23 -8.67
C ASP A 590 -40.53 5.76 -10.01
N GLY A 591 -39.50 5.10 -10.55
CA GLY A 591 -38.82 5.49 -11.78
C GLY A 591 -37.74 6.57 -11.61
N GLY A 592 -37.50 7.08 -10.41
CA GLY A 592 -36.45 8.06 -10.16
C GLY A 592 -35.04 7.51 -10.39
N LEU A 593 -34.23 8.20 -11.19
CA LEU A 593 -32.86 7.78 -11.50
C LEU A 593 -31.86 8.37 -10.49
N PHE A 594 -31.23 7.49 -9.72
CA PHE A 594 -30.12 7.80 -8.81
C PHE A 594 -28.78 7.79 -9.55
N ILE A 595 -27.95 8.80 -9.29
CA ILE A 595 -26.68 9.03 -9.98
C ILE A 595 -25.61 9.38 -8.94
N LEU A 596 -24.56 8.57 -8.82
CA LEU A 596 -23.43 8.85 -7.94
C LEU A 596 -22.37 9.68 -8.67
N GLU A 597 -22.13 10.91 -8.22
CA GLU A 597 -21.06 11.80 -8.70
C GLU A 597 -19.82 11.64 -7.81
N SER A 598 -18.68 11.28 -8.41
CA SER A 598 -17.38 11.25 -7.73
C SER A 598 -16.63 12.58 -7.91
N PRO A 599 -15.74 12.95 -6.97
CA PRO A 599 -14.84 14.09 -7.15
C PRO A 599 -14.02 13.99 -8.45
N GLN A 600 -13.70 15.15 -9.04
CA GLN A 600 -12.84 15.24 -10.21
C GLN A 600 -11.38 15.33 -9.78
N ALA A 601 -10.51 14.53 -10.41
CA ALA A 601 -9.08 14.62 -10.16
C ALA A 601 -8.54 16.00 -10.55
N GLY A 602 -7.71 16.60 -9.69
CA GLY A 602 -7.15 17.94 -9.89
C GLY A 602 -8.13 19.11 -9.70
N ALA A 603 -9.40 18.89 -9.30
CA ALA A 603 -10.37 19.97 -9.13
C ALA A 603 -10.14 20.80 -7.85
N SER A 604 -9.60 20.19 -6.78
CA SER A 604 -9.21 20.85 -5.54
C SER A 604 -8.08 20.09 -4.84
N ASN A 605 -7.33 20.80 -4.00
CA ASN A 605 -6.37 20.24 -3.05
C ASN A 605 -6.92 20.48 -1.64
N GLU A 606 -7.32 19.42 -0.95
CA GLU A 606 -7.92 19.54 0.38
C GLU A 606 -6.85 19.52 1.49
N PRO A 607 -7.13 20.07 2.69
CA PRO A 607 -6.19 20.02 3.81
C PRO A 607 -5.79 18.58 4.18
N PRO A 608 -4.52 18.31 4.57
CA PRO A 608 -4.11 16.97 4.98
C PRO A 608 -5.00 16.40 6.09
N GLY A 609 -5.53 15.20 5.90
CA GLY A 609 -6.42 14.55 6.86
C GLY A 609 -7.90 14.94 6.76
N SER A 610 -8.26 15.91 5.91
CA SER A 610 -9.62 15.94 5.36
C SER A 610 -9.80 14.68 4.49
N GLY A 611 -10.98 14.05 4.53
CA GLY A 611 -11.20 12.70 4.03
C GLY A 611 -10.68 12.46 2.60
N GLY A 612 -10.10 11.28 2.36
CA GLY A 612 -9.63 10.86 1.03
C GLY A 612 -10.77 10.72 -0.01
N PRO A 613 -10.52 10.16 -1.21
CA PRO A 613 -11.43 10.13 -2.37
C PRO A 613 -12.77 9.37 -2.16
N GLY A 614 -13.61 9.83 -1.25
CA GLY A 614 -14.84 9.19 -0.75
C GLY A 614 -15.88 10.21 -0.30
N ASP A 615 -15.86 11.38 -0.93
CA ASP A 615 -16.90 12.41 -0.84
C ASP A 615 -17.80 12.38 -2.08
N ALA A 616 -18.17 11.17 -2.52
CA ALA A 616 -19.13 11.06 -3.61
C ALA A 616 -20.48 11.65 -3.15
N THR A 617 -21.17 12.27 -4.10
CA THR A 617 -22.49 12.85 -3.88
C THR A 617 -23.52 12.05 -4.68
N LEU A 618 -24.51 11.50 -3.98
CA LEU A 618 -25.66 10.86 -4.61
C LEU A 618 -26.67 11.93 -4.99
N HIS A 619 -27.09 11.87 -6.24
CA HIS A 619 -28.16 12.69 -6.78
C HIS A 619 -29.33 11.84 -7.23
N ARG A 620 -30.49 12.47 -7.41
CA ARG A 620 -31.68 11.88 -8.02
C ARG A 620 -32.23 12.80 -9.11
N PHE A 621 -32.47 12.26 -10.30
CA PHE A 621 -33.05 13.01 -11.42
C PHE A 621 -34.57 12.98 -11.37
N ASN A 622 -35.18 14.16 -11.45
CA ASN A 622 -36.61 14.36 -11.55
C ASN A 622 -36.99 14.55 -13.03
N PHE A 623 -37.68 13.58 -13.62
CA PHE A 623 -38.09 13.60 -15.04
C PHE A 623 -39.17 14.64 -15.35
N GLU A 624 -40.00 15.03 -14.37
CA GLU A 624 -41.05 16.04 -14.59
C GLU A 624 -40.46 17.45 -14.67
N GLU A 625 -39.55 17.78 -13.76
CA GLU A 625 -38.88 19.08 -13.73
C GLU A 625 -37.61 19.12 -14.59
N GLN A 626 -37.12 17.96 -15.04
CA GLN A 626 -35.84 17.77 -15.71
C GLN A 626 -34.65 18.34 -14.91
N LYS A 627 -34.66 18.11 -13.60
CA LYS A 627 -33.63 18.62 -12.67
C LYS A 627 -32.95 17.50 -11.91
N LEU A 628 -31.68 17.73 -11.60
CA LEU A 628 -30.87 16.88 -10.74
C LEU A 628 -30.87 17.44 -9.31
N GLU A 629 -31.31 16.65 -8.34
CA GLU A 629 -31.39 17.02 -6.93
C GLU A 629 -30.39 16.22 -6.09
N THR A 630 -29.67 16.89 -5.18
CA THR A 630 -28.78 16.23 -4.23
C THR A 630 -29.57 15.43 -3.19
N VAL A 631 -29.19 14.17 -2.98
CA VAL A 631 -29.75 13.28 -1.96
C VAL A 631 -28.88 13.27 -0.69
N GLU A 632 -27.59 12.93 -0.83
CA GLU A 632 -26.62 12.86 0.28
C GLU A 632 -25.19 13.00 -0.28
N SER A 633 -24.28 13.59 0.50
CA SER A 633 -22.84 13.69 0.20
C SER A 633 -22.01 12.92 1.23
N GLY A 634 -20.72 12.72 0.96
CA GLY A 634 -19.83 11.98 1.89
C GLY A 634 -19.98 10.47 1.78
N LEU A 635 -20.32 9.98 0.58
CA LEU A 635 -20.57 8.57 0.32
C LEU A 635 -19.36 7.90 -0.34
N SER A 636 -19.21 6.61 -0.04
CA SER A 636 -18.38 5.71 -0.85
C SER A 636 -19.17 5.10 -2.00
N THR A 637 -20.41 4.63 -1.74
CA THR A 637 -21.33 4.07 -2.74
C THR A 637 -22.76 4.00 -2.16
N PHE A 638 -23.70 3.47 -2.94
CA PHE A 638 -25.07 3.16 -2.52
C PHE A 638 -25.54 1.82 -3.10
N GLU A 639 -26.52 1.17 -2.47
CA GLU A 639 -27.26 0.02 -3.01
C GLU A 639 -28.76 0.26 -2.92
N LEU A 640 -29.51 -0.32 -3.87
CA LEU A 640 -30.98 -0.36 -3.84
C LEU A 640 -31.43 -1.79 -3.49
N SER A 641 -32.57 -1.91 -2.80
CA SER A 641 -33.23 -3.21 -2.68
C SER A 641 -33.67 -3.72 -4.06
N PRO A 642 -33.74 -5.05 -4.29
CA PRO A 642 -34.25 -5.61 -5.55
C PRO A 642 -35.63 -5.09 -5.97
N ASP A 643 -36.54 -4.82 -5.02
CA ASP A 643 -37.85 -4.20 -5.30
C ASP A 643 -37.79 -2.69 -5.55
N ARG A 644 -36.58 -2.11 -5.50
CA ARG A 644 -36.23 -0.71 -5.73
C ARG A 644 -36.86 0.28 -4.75
N SER A 645 -37.41 -0.19 -3.63
CA SER A 645 -38.12 0.65 -2.66
C SER A 645 -37.24 1.20 -1.53
N LYS A 646 -36.10 0.57 -1.25
CA LYS A 646 -35.17 0.94 -0.18
C LYS A 646 -33.79 1.29 -0.72
N LEU A 647 -33.10 2.15 0.03
CA LEU A 647 -31.79 2.70 -0.29
C LEU A 647 -30.83 2.48 0.89
N LEU A 648 -29.70 1.82 0.61
CA LEU A 648 -28.58 1.66 1.53
C LEU A 648 -27.45 2.60 1.12
N LEU A 649 -27.09 3.53 1.99
CA LEU A 649 -25.99 4.46 1.83
C LEU A 649 -24.77 3.94 2.57
N ILE A 650 -23.61 3.90 1.90
CA ILE A 650 -22.37 3.38 2.46
C ILE A 650 -21.36 4.53 2.53
N THR A 651 -20.95 4.93 3.74
CA THR A 651 -19.96 6.00 3.97
C THR A 651 -18.63 5.41 4.47
N ARG A 652 -17.58 6.23 4.56
CA ARG A 652 -16.29 5.81 5.13
C ARG A 652 -16.21 6.09 6.65
N PRO A 653 -15.51 5.24 7.44
CA PRO A 653 -15.05 3.89 7.11
C PRO A 653 -16.21 2.87 7.25
N ASN A 654 -16.76 2.42 6.13
CA ASN A 654 -17.81 1.40 5.98
C ASN A 654 -19.04 1.52 6.90
N GLN A 655 -19.53 2.73 7.17
CA GLN A 655 -20.78 2.89 7.91
C GLN A 655 -21.98 2.74 6.97
N LEU A 656 -23.03 2.08 7.45
CA LEU A 656 -24.25 1.82 6.68
C LEU A 656 -25.41 2.67 7.20
N LYS A 657 -26.16 3.33 6.31
CA LYS A 657 -27.43 3.98 6.62
C LYS A 657 -28.53 3.47 5.69
N LEU A 658 -29.71 3.15 6.23
CA LEU A 658 -30.85 2.62 5.46
C LEU A 658 -32.01 3.61 5.47
N GLY A 659 -32.60 3.87 4.30
CA GLY A 659 -33.76 4.74 4.11
C GLY A 659 -34.66 4.29 2.96
N ASP A 660 -35.67 5.10 2.65
CA ASP A 660 -36.53 4.92 1.46
C ASP A 660 -35.79 5.37 0.20
N ALA A 661 -36.04 4.69 -0.93
CA ALA A 661 -35.51 5.09 -2.24
C ALA A 661 -36.27 6.30 -2.80
N ALA A 662 -36.09 7.46 -2.17
CA ALA A 662 -36.74 8.72 -2.51
C ALA A 662 -35.74 9.89 -2.54
N ALA A 663 -36.18 11.07 -2.99
CA ALA A 663 -35.36 12.29 -2.97
C ALA A 663 -34.91 12.69 -1.55
N LYS A 664 -35.69 12.31 -0.53
CA LYS A 664 -35.37 12.49 0.89
C LYS A 664 -35.52 11.15 1.61
N PRO A 665 -34.43 10.38 1.78
CA PRO A 665 -34.52 8.98 2.18
C PRO A 665 -34.85 8.72 3.67
N ASP A 666 -34.80 9.72 4.56
CA ASP A 666 -34.85 9.53 6.03
C ASP A 666 -33.90 8.42 6.52
N ALA A 667 -32.67 8.39 5.99
CA ALA A 667 -31.74 7.29 6.19
C ALA A 667 -31.19 7.23 7.62
N LYS A 668 -31.25 6.05 8.25
CA LYS A 668 -30.85 5.82 9.65
C LYS A 668 -29.66 4.87 9.74
N PRO A 669 -28.72 5.08 10.69
CA PRO A 669 -27.60 4.17 10.88
C PRO A 669 -28.05 2.73 11.15
N VAL A 670 -27.40 1.77 10.51
CA VAL A 670 -27.61 0.33 10.72
C VAL A 670 -26.73 -0.13 11.89
N LYS A 671 -27.30 -0.91 12.81
CA LYS A 671 -26.56 -1.46 13.95
C LYS A 671 -25.68 -2.64 13.51
N LEU A 672 -24.37 -2.46 13.53
CA LEU A 672 -23.39 -3.51 13.18
C LEU A 672 -22.68 -4.15 14.38
N SER A 673 -22.96 -3.72 15.61
CA SER A 673 -22.24 -4.22 16.80
C SER A 673 -22.45 -5.71 17.11
N ASP A 674 -23.46 -6.33 16.50
CA ASP A 674 -23.72 -7.78 16.61
C ASP A 674 -23.07 -8.58 15.45
N VAL A 675 -22.40 -7.91 14.50
CA VAL A 675 -21.59 -8.55 13.44
C VAL A 675 -20.24 -8.95 14.03
N ARG A 676 -20.22 -10.14 14.62
CA ARG A 676 -19.07 -10.69 15.33
C ARG A 676 -18.83 -12.13 14.89
N SER A 677 -17.56 -12.51 14.77
CA SER A 677 -17.15 -13.87 14.44
C SER A 677 -16.40 -14.48 15.61
N PHE A 678 -16.64 -15.75 15.86
CA PHE A 678 -15.80 -16.55 16.75
C PHE A 678 -14.66 -17.11 15.91
N ILE A 679 -13.45 -16.64 16.16
CA ILE A 679 -12.27 -16.95 15.38
C ILE A 679 -11.42 -17.95 16.14
N ASP A 680 -11.12 -19.08 15.52
CA ASP A 680 -9.96 -19.93 15.81
C ASP A 680 -8.77 -19.45 14.95
N PRO A 681 -7.77 -18.76 15.53
CA PRO A 681 -6.64 -18.23 14.79
C PRO A 681 -5.84 -19.30 14.05
N ALA A 682 -5.72 -20.53 14.58
CA ALA A 682 -4.95 -21.56 13.90
C ALA A 682 -5.62 -21.98 12.57
N ALA A 683 -6.95 -22.06 12.56
CA ALA A 683 -7.71 -22.32 11.35
C ALA A 683 -7.70 -21.12 10.38
N GLU A 684 -7.86 -19.90 10.89
CA GLU A 684 -7.81 -18.66 10.09
C GLU A 684 -6.44 -18.47 9.44
N TRP A 685 -5.35 -18.74 10.16
CA TRP A 685 -3.98 -18.62 9.63
C TRP A 685 -3.66 -19.67 8.57
N GLN A 686 -4.21 -20.89 8.68
CA GLN A 686 -4.16 -21.87 7.60
C GLN A 686 -4.88 -21.37 6.35
N GLN A 687 -6.09 -20.81 6.50
CA GLN A 687 -6.82 -20.23 5.37
C GLN A 687 -6.04 -19.09 4.72
N ILE A 688 -5.45 -18.19 5.51
CA ILE A 688 -4.64 -17.07 4.99
C ILE A 688 -3.41 -17.58 4.21
N PHE A 689 -2.77 -18.64 4.70
CA PHE A 689 -1.66 -19.29 4.00
C PHE A 689 -2.11 -19.90 2.67
N ASP A 690 -3.21 -20.65 2.67
CA ASP A 690 -3.78 -21.27 1.47
C ASP A 690 -4.19 -20.20 0.44
N ASP A 691 -4.82 -19.11 0.88
CA ASP A 691 -5.27 -18.01 0.02
C ASP A 691 -4.09 -17.24 -0.56
N THR A 692 -3.04 -16.98 0.24
CA THR A 692 -1.79 -16.35 -0.25
C THR A 692 -1.15 -17.22 -1.34
N TRP A 693 -1.03 -18.52 -1.09
CA TRP A 693 -0.47 -19.48 -2.05
C TRP A 693 -1.30 -19.56 -3.34
N ARG A 694 -2.63 -19.61 -3.22
CA ARG A 694 -3.57 -19.66 -4.35
C ARG A 694 -3.54 -18.36 -5.14
N MET A 695 -3.52 -17.20 -4.48
CA MET A 695 -3.45 -15.90 -5.15
C MET A 695 -2.15 -15.74 -5.96
N GLN A 696 -1.01 -16.27 -5.48
CA GLN A 696 0.21 -16.32 -6.30
C GLN A 696 -0.05 -17.13 -7.58
N LYS A 697 -0.59 -18.34 -7.45
CA LYS A 697 -0.87 -19.20 -8.61
C LYS A 697 -1.84 -18.56 -9.62
N GLU A 698 -2.85 -17.85 -9.14
CA GLU A 698 -3.92 -17.33 -10.00
C GLU A 698 -3.65 -15.94 -10.59
N TYR A 699 -2.83 -15.11 -9.93
CA TYR A 699 -2.56 -13.74 -10.37
C TYR A 699 -1.12 -13.51 -10.86
N PHE A 700 -0.20 -14.46 -10.65
CA PHE A 700 1.19 -14.23 -11.06
C PHE A 700 1.33 -14.15 -12.59
N TYR A 701 2.14 -13.19 -13.05
CA TYR A 701 2.23 -12.84 -14.47
C TYR A 701 2.78 -13.97 -15.36
N ASP A 702 3.62 -14.84 -14.81
CA ASP A 702 4.14 -16.04 -15.48
C ASP A 702 3.39 -17.27 -14.97
N PRO A 703 2.51 -17.90 -15.76
CA PRO A 703 1.75 -19.06 -15.32
C PRO A 703 2.63 -20.28 -14.98
N ASN A 704 3.92 -20.29 -15.38
CA ASN A 704 4.86 -21.34 -14.99
C ASN A 704 5.61 -21.03 -13.68
N MET A 705 5.27 -19.96 -12.96
CA MET A 705 5.86 -19.59 -11.66
C MET A 705 7.39 -19.49 -11.70
N HIS A 706 7.96 -18.94 -12.78
CA HIS A 706 9.41 -18.90 -13.03
C HIS A 706 10.10 -20.28 -13.09
N GLY A 707 9.33 -21.36 -13.32
CA GLY A 707 9.82 -22.74 -13.34
C GLY A 707 9.93 -23.39 -11.95
N ILE A 708 9.40 -22.75 -10.91
CA ILE A 708 9.40 -23.27 -9.54
C ILE A 708 8.23 -24.22 -9.35
N ASP A 709 8.47 -25.33 -8.66
CA ASP A 709 7.41 -26.22 -8.18
C ASP A 709 6.66 -25.55 -7.03
N TRP A 710 5.58 -24.84 -7.37
CA TRP A 710 4.81 -24.06 -6.42
C TRP A 710 4.03 -24.92 -5.42
N ASP A 711 3.67 -26.15 -5.78
CA ASP A 711 3.05 -27.11 -4.87
C ASP A 711 4.09 -27.59 -3.84
N ALA A 712 5.34 -27.84 -4.26
CA ALA A 712 6.42 -28.18 -3.31
C ALA A 712 6.74 -27.04 -2.32
N MET A 713 6.57 -25.77 -2.72
CA MET A 713 6.71 -24.64 -1.79
C MET A 713 5.59 -24.60 -0.76
N TYR A 714 4.36 -24.97 -1.11
CA TYR A 714 3.29 -25.17 -0.13
C TYR A 714 3.72 -26.18 0.94
N ASP A 715 4.18 -27.37 0.52
CA ASP A 715 4.58 -28.45 1.41
C ASP A 715 5.79 -28.10 2.30
N LYS A 716 6.69 -27.25 1.80
CA LYS A 716 7.86 -26.77 2.55
C LYS A 716 7.47 -25.83 3.69
N TYR A 717 6.57 -24.88 3.44
CA TYR A 717 6.26 -23.79 4.38
C TYR A 717 5.05 -24.07 5.28
N GLN A 718 4.07 -24.88 4.85
CA GLN A 718 2.88 -25.19 5.63
C GLN A 718 3.18 -25.74 7.05
N PRO A 719 4.17 -26.63 7.25
CA PRO A 719 4.48 -27.14 8.59
C PRO A 719 4.91 -26.05 9.60
N MET A 720 5.39 -24.90 9.13
CA MET A 720 5.78 -23.78 10.01
C MET A 720 4.58 -23.20 10.77
N LEU A 721 3.35 -23.34 10.22
CA LEU A 721 2.12 -22.82 10.83
C LEU A 721 1.84 -23.42 12.22
N ALA A 722 2.33 -24.64 12.49
CA ALA A 722 2.20 -25.26 13.81
C ALA A 722 2.92 -24.47 14.93
N HIS A 723 3.95 -23.71 14.56
CA HIS A 723 4.82 -22.95 15.46
C HIS A 723 4.46 -21.46 15.54
N VAL A 724 3.62 -20.95 14.62
CA VAL A 724 3.12 -19.57 14.65
C VAL A 724 2.39 -19.31 15.97
N GLN A 725 2.80 -18.26 16.68
CA GLN A 725 2.19 -17.85 17.95
C GLN A 725 1.34 -16.59 17.79
N ARG A 726 1.62 -15.75 16.79
CA ARG A 726 0.89 -14.52 16.51
C ARG A 726 0.79 -14.24 15.02
N ARG A 727 -0.08 -13.29 14.65
CA ARG A 727 -0.34 -12.94 13.23
C ARG A 727 0.90 -12.39 12.52
N GLU A 728 1.78 -11.73 13.26
CA GLU A 728 3.07 -11.22 12.77
C GLU A 728 4.01 -12.37 12.38
N ASP A 729 4.09 -13.45 13.16
CA ASP A 729 4.88 -14.64 12.78
C ASP A 729 4.37 -15.26 11.47
N LEU A 730 3.05 -15.25 11.25
CA LEU A 730 2.48 -15.67 9.97
C LEU A 730 2.95 -14.76 8.83
N ASN A 731 2.99 -13.43 9.02
CA ASN A 731 3.51 -12.53 7.98
C ASN A 731 4.94 -12.90 7.59
N ASP A 732 5.80 -13.24 8.55
CA ASP A 732 7.18 -13.63 8.27
C ASP A 732 7.27 -14.93 7.45
N VAL A 733 6.42 -15.92 7.75
CA VAL A 733 6.32 -17.17 6.97
C VAL A 733 5.82 -16.87 5.55
N LEU A 734 4.78 -16.05 5.41
CA LEU A 734 4.21 -15.70 4.11
C LEU A 734 5.22 -14.93 3.24
N VAL A 735 5.98 -13.99 3.83
CA VAL A 735 7.03 -13.23 3.12
C VAL A 735 8.10 -14.17 2.58
N GLN A 736 8.53 -15.17 3.35
CA GLN A 736 9.50 -16.17 2.87
C GLN A 736 8.91 -17.07 1.78
N LEU A 737 7.65 -17.51 1.90
CA LEU A 737 6.98 -18.29 0.86
C LEU A 737 6.95 -17.54 -0.49
N ILE A 738 6.52 -16.29 -0.49
CA ILE A 738 6.41 -15.51 -1.73
C ILE A 738 7.79 -15.09 -2.27
N ALA A 739 8.82 -15.04 -1.40
CA ALA A 739 10.18 -14.75 -1.81
C ALA A 739 10.76 -15.79 -2.76
N GLU A 740 10.29 -17.04 -2.71
CA GLU A 740 10.76 -18.10 -3.60
C GLU A 740 10.64 -17.73 -5.09
N LEU A 741 9.66 -16.88 -5.46
CA LEU A 741 9.46 -16.42 -6.84
C LEU A 741 10.52 -15.40 -7.34
N GLN A 742 11.38 -14.88 -6.45
CA GLN A 742 12.54 -14.03 -6.79
C GLN A 742 12.20 -12.81 -7.66
N VAL A 743 11.15 -12.08 -7.30
CA VAL A 743 10.54 -11.09 -8.17
C VAL A 743 10.11 -9.84 -7.41
N GLY A 744 10.25 -8.68 -8.05
CA GLY A 744 9.82 -7.39 -7.53
C GLY A 744 8.31 -7.28 -7.34
N HIS A 745 7.92 -6.30 -6.53
CA HIS A 745 6.52 -6.00 -6.18
C HIS A 745 5.71 -7.13 -5.52
N ASN A 746 6.36 -8.24 -5.17
CA ASN A 746 5.72 -9.32 -4.44
C ASN A 746 5.72 -9.01 -2.94
N ARG A 747 4.54 -8.74 -2.36
CA ARG A 747 4.44 -8.24 -0.98
C ARG A 747 3.29 -8.87 -0.20
N VAL A 748 3.49 -9.17 1.08
CA VAL A 748 2.44 -9.67 1.97
C VAL A 748 2.65 -9.18 3.40
N GLY A 749 1.58 -8.79 4.09
CA GLY A 749 1.70 -8.27 5.45
C GLY A 749 0.39 -7.76 6.07
N GLY A 750 0.47 -7.23 7.29
CA GLY A 750 -0.66 -6.64 8.00
C GLY A 750 -1.63 -7.70 8.56
N GLY A 751 -2.93 -7.36 8.57
CA GLY A 751 -3.99 -8.21 9.13
C GLY A 751 -4.36 -7.83 10.56
N ASP A 752 -4.88 -8.81 11.31
CA ASP A 752 -5.23 -8.71 12.74
C ASP A 752 -3.97 -8.79 13.63
N VAL A 753 -2.99 -7.94 13.33
CA VAL A 753 -1.78 -7.73 14.13
C VAL A 753 -2.08 -6.85 15.34
N TYR A 754 -1.23 -6.90 16.37
CA TYR A 754 -1.41 -6.04 17.53
C TYR A 754 -1.34 -4.55 17.15
N ARG A 755 -2.27 -3.75 17.67
CA ARG A 755 -2.28 -2.29 17.55
C ARG A 755 -2.61 -1.72 18.92
N GLY A 756 -1.64 -1.07 19.56
CA GLY A 756 -1.81 -0.39 20.83
C GLY A 756 -2.53 0.95 20.69
N GLU A 757 -2.61 1.70 21.79
CA GLU A 757 -2.91 3.13 21.71
C GLU A 757 -1.65 3.87 21.26
N SER A 758 -1.80 4.88 20.38
CA SER A 758 -0.66 5.64 19.86
C SER A 758 -0.32 6.81 20.77
N THR A 759 0.96 6.97 21.13
CA THR A 759 1.46 8.22 21.71
C THR A 759 1.67 9.27 20.62
N ASN A 760 0.83 10.30 20.59
CA ASN A 760 0.91 11.37 19.60
C ASN A 760 1.95 12.43 19.98
N THR A 761 3.24 12.12 19.84
CA THR A 761 4.32 13.07 20.13
C THR A 761 4.34 14.23 19.14
N GLY A 762 4.35 15.45 19.67
CA GLY A 762 4.45 16.67 18.89
C GLY A 762 5.89 16.98 18.46
N LEU A 763 6.05 17.48 17.24
CA LEU A 763 7.31 17.92 16.66
C LEU A 763 7.28 19.43 16.36
N LEU A 764 8.41 20.11 16.46
CA LEU A 764 8.50 21.59 16.48
C LEU A 764 8.96 22.23 15.16
N GLY A 765 9.30 21.42 14.16
CA GLY A 765 9.95 21.84 12.92
C GLY A 765 11.40 22.26 13.15
N ALA A 766 12.17 21.55 13.98
CA ALA A 766 13.52 21.96 14.38
C ALA A 766 14.48 20.81 14.72
N ASP A 767 15.78 21.09 14.64
CA ASP A 767 16.85 20.22 15.17
C ASP A 767 17.44 20.83 16.45
N PHE A 768 17.97 19.97 17.33
CA PHE A 768 18.47 20.36 18.65
C PHE A 768 19.87 19.83 18.92
N ALA A 769 20.56 20.47 19.86
CA ALA A 769 21.78 19.97 20.48
C ALA A 769 21.78 20.32 21.98
N ILE A 770 22.57 19.61 22.77
CA ILE A 770 22.80 19.94 24.17
C ILE A 770 24.02 20.86 24.27
N THR A 771 23.80 22.09 24.72
CA THR A 771 24.84 23.11 24.97
C THR A 771 24.66 23.65 26.38
N ASP A 772 25.73 23.71 27.18
CA ASP A 772 25.72 24.16 28.57
C ASP A 772 24.63 23.49 29.45
N GLY A 773 24.30 22.23 29.16
CA GLY A 773 23.29 21.46 29.90
C GLY A 773 21.84 21.71 29.47
N HIS A 774 21.58 22.55 28.46
CA HIS A 774 20.26 22.92 27.96
C HIS A 774 20.08 22.60 26.46
N TYR A 775 18.82 22.55 26.01
CA TYR A 775 18.48 22.33 24.61
C TYR A 775 18.65 23.60 23.80
N GLN A 776 19.63 23.63 22.91
CA GLN A 776 19.81 24.69 21.93
C GLN A 776 19.21 24.27 20.58
N VAL A 777 18.44 25.17 19.97
CA VAL A 777 17.91 24.97 18.62
C VAL A 777 19.04 25.17 17.62
N THR A 778 19.40 24.13 16.86
CA THR A 778 20.47 24.21 15.86
C THR A 778 19.94 24.58 14.48
N ARG A 779 18.67 24.24 14.21
CA ARG A 779 17.98 24.59 12.96
C ARG A 779 16.49 24.73 13.20
N VAL A 780 15.89 25.70 12.51
CA VAL A 780 14.43 25.80 12.36
C VAL A 780 14.09 25.64 10.88
N TYR A 781 13.30 24.61 10.58
CA TYR A 781 12.84 24.35 9.22
C TYR A 781 11.74 25.34 8.84
N GLN A 782 11.88 25.91 7.64
CA GLN A 782 10.94 26.90 7.12
C GLN A 782 9.83 26.21 6.35
N GLY A 783 8.60 26.69 6.52
CA GLY A 783 7.49 26.33 5.64
C GLY A 783 7.68 26.90 4.24
N ASP A 784 6.71 26.64 3.37
CA ASP A 784 6.70 27.20 2.01
C ASP A 784 5.72 28.36 1.91
N ARG A 785 6.09 29.39 1.15
CA ARG A 785 5.27 30.59 0.94
C ARG A 785 3.98 30.31 0.18
N TRP A 786 3.94 29.22 -0.58
CA TRP A 786 2.84 28.89 -1.50
C TRP A 786 2.27 27.48 -1.31
N SER A 787 2.65 26.78 -0.23
CA SER A 787 2.05 25.50 0.16
C SER A 787 1.30 25.67 1.47
N PRO A 788 -0.03 25.85 1.43
CA PRO A 788 -0.83 26.22 2.62
C PRO A 788 -0.84 25.15 3.72
N TYR A 789 -0.35 23.94 3.43
CA TYR A 789 -0.40 22.79 4.32
C TYR A 789 0.98 22.30 4.80
N LEU A 790 2.05 23.03 4.46
CA LEU A 790 3.39 22.73 4.97
C LEU A 790 3.58 23.44 6.31
N ASP A 791 3.21 22.75 7.39
CA ASP A 791 3.25 23.31 8.74
C ASP A 791 4.67 23.33 9.31
N ALA A 792 5.13 24.50 9.73
CA ALA A 792 6.46 24.75 10.27
C ALA A 792 6.33 25.43 11.64
N PRO A 793 6.12 24.68 12.74
CA PRO A 793 5.60 25.22 13.99
C PRO A 793 6.41 26.40 14.56
N LEU A 794 7.74 26.31 14.60
CA LEU A 794 8.61 27.37 15.11
C LEU A 794 8.98 28.45 14.07
N ALA A 795 8.60 28.29 12.81
CA ALA A 795 8.81 29.30 11.77
C ALA A 795 7.59 30.21 11.56
N GLN A 796 6.44 29.88 12.18
CA GLN A 796 5.23 30.69 12.03
C GLN A 796 5.43 32.11 12.60
N PRO A 797 4.95 33.16 11.92
CA PRO A 797 4.97 34.52 12.45
C PRO A 797 4.29 34.59 13.82
N GLY A 798 5.00 35.09 14.84
CA GLY A 798 4.51 35.18 16.21
C GLY A 798 4.82 33.97 17.11
N ALA A 799 5.26 32.85 16.53
CA ALA A 799 5.78 31.68 17.24
C ALA A 799 7.29 31.47 17.00
N THR A 800 7.98 32.53 16.57
CA THR A 800 9.34 32.44 16.02
C THR A 800 10.39 32.17 17.10
N VAL A 801 11.13 31.09 16.88
CA VAL A 801 12.38 30.75 17.59
C VAL A 801 13.49 30.75 16.56
N GLU A 802 14.65 31.29 16.91
CA GLU A 802 15.81 31.37 16.03
C GLU A 802 16.83 30.26 16.36
N ALA A 803 17.60 29.84 15.36
CA ALA A 803 18.74 28.96 15.60
C ALA A 803 19.75 29.67 16.52
N GLY A 804 20.25 28.95 17.51
CA GLY A 804 21.12 29.45 18.58
C GLY A 804 20.39 29.74 19.89
N GLU A 805 19.06 29.87 19.89
CA GLU A 805 18.27 30.03 21.11
C GLU A 805 18.08 28.72 21.87
N PHE A 806 17.77 28.84 23.16
CA PHE A 806 17.63 27.73 24.09
C PHE A 806 16.17 27.53 24.49
N ILE A 807 15.70 26.29 24.45
CA ILE A 807 14.42 25.88 25.04
C ILE A 807 14.69 25.45 26.48
N LEU A 808 14.15 26.21 27.43
CA LEU A 808 14.37 26.03 28.86
C LEU A 808 13.22 25.28 29.54
N ALA A 809 12.00 25.39 29.02
CA ALA A 809 10.84 24.69 29.55
C ALA A 809 9.76 24.45 28.48
N ILE A 810 8.97 23.40 28.68
CA ILE A 810 7.78 23.07 27.89
C ILE A 810 6.59 22.97 28.84
N ASN A 811 5.53 23.74 28.57
CA ASN A 811 4.36 23.87 29.44
C ASN A 811 4.72 24.19 30.90
N GLY A 812 5.74 25.03 31.10
CA GLY A 812 6.23 25.43 32.42
C GLY A 812 7.07 24.37 33.14
N GLN A 813 7.30 23.19 32.55
CA GLN A 813 8.22 22.18 33.07
C GLN A 813 9.62 22.42 32.51
N ALA A 814 10.57 22.69 33.40
CA ALA A 814 11.97 22.88 33.01
C ALA A 814 12.54 21.61 32.37
N ILE A 815 13.31 21.79 31.30
CA ILE A 815 13.99 20.70 30.59
C ILE A 815 15.51 20.94 30.61
N GLY A 816 16.28 19.86 30.55
CA GLY A 816 17.74 19.91 30.51
C GLY A 816 18.32 18.64 29.90
N SER A 817 19.65 18.54 29.87
CA SER A 817 20.39 17.45 29.22
C SER A 817 20.02 16.02 29.64
N GLN A 818 19.47 15.85 30.85
CA GLN A 818 19.12 14.55 31.43
C GLN A 818 17.69 14.09 31.08
N THR A 819 16.84 14.96 30.51
CA THR A 819 15.48 14.60 30.10
C THR A 819 15.38 14.61 28.59
N ASN A 820 14.64 13.68 28.00
CA ASN A 820 14.40 13.66 26.57
C ASN A 820 13.33 14.71 26.21
N ILE A 821 13.65 15.67 25.34
CA ILE A 821 12.70 16.73 24.96
C ILE A 821 11.38 16.18 24.39
N PHE A 822 11.44 15.07 23.66
CA PHE A 822 10.26 14.46 23.04
C PHE A 822 9.31 13.84 24.07
N GLN A 823 9.83 13.41 25.23
CA GLN A 823 9.00 12.97 26.35
C GLN A 823 8.07 14.08 26.84
N HIS A 824 8.55 15.33 26.87
CA HIS A 824 7.73 16.49 27.24
C HIS A 824 6.76 16.92 26.14
N LEU A 825 6.86 16.34 24.94
CA LEU A 825 6.00 16.60 23.80
C LEU A 825 5.03 15.44 23.49
N GLU A 826 5.02 14.37 24.29
CA GLU A 826 4.03 13.30 24.15
C GLU A 826 2.60 13.83 24.30
N GLN A 827 1.69 13.36 23.44
CA GLN A 827 0.30 13.80 23.37
C GLN A 827 0.10 15.30 23.05
N THR A 828 1.13 15.99 22.58
CA THR A 828 1.04 17.43 22.22
C THR A 828 0.83 17.68 20.73
N ALA A 829 0.88 16.65 19.87
CA ALA A 829 0.68 16.83 18.44
C ALA A 829 -0.69 17.46 18.14
N GLY A 830 -0.69 18.58 17.42
CA GLY A 830 -1.89 19.35 17.13
C GLY A 830 -2.51 20.07 18.33
N GLN A 831 -1.88 20.05 19.50
CA GLN A 831 -2.30 20.79 20.69
C GLN A 831 -1.48 22.08 20.86
N GLN A 832 -2.00 23.05 21.59
CA GLN A 832 -1.22 24.25 21.93
C GLN A 832 -0.25 23.92 23.07
N VAL A 833 1.01 24.27 22.91
CA VAL A 833 2.05 24.20 23.96
C VAL A 833 2.71 25.56 24.13
N THR A 834 3.22 25.80 25.34
CA THR A 834 4.01 26.99 25.65
C THR A 834 5.47 26.60 25.84
N LEU A 835 6.38 27.25 25.12
CA LEU A 835 7.83 27.09 25.27
C LEU A 835 8.41 28.29 25.99
N THR A 836 9.26 28.07 26.98
CA THR A 836 10.13 29.12 27.54
C THR A 836 11.45 29.12 26.77
N VAL A 837 11.73 30.19 26.04
CA VAL A 837 12.88 30.31 25.13
C VAL A 837 13.78 31.49 25.52
N ALA A 838 15.10 31.33 25.48
CA ALA A 838 16.07 32.38 25.80
C ALA A 838 17.20 32.42 24.76
N SER A 839 17.89 33.55 24.61
CA SER A 839 19.07 33.61 23.72
C SER A 839 20.34 33.07 24.37
N ASP A 840 20.30 32.78 25.67
CA ASP A 840 21.41 32.21 26.43
C ASP A 840 20.91 31.12 27.40
N ALA A 841 21.81 30.22 27.78
CA ALA A 841 21.50 29.09 28.66
C ALA A 841 21.11 29.50 30.09
N SER A 842 21.45 30.71 30.53
CA SER A 842 21.12 31.19 31.89
C SER A 842 19.65 31.59 32.04
N GLY A 843 18.95 31.81 30.92
CA GLY A 843 17.55 32.22 30.90
C GLY A 843 17.32 33.69 31.28
N SER A 844 18.37 34.52 31.30
CA SER A 844 18.29 35.92 31.72
C SER A 844 17.32 36.77 30.89
N ASN A 845 17.07 36.35 29.64
CA ASN A 845 16.18 36.99 28.68
C ASN A 845 15.06 36.07 28.17
N SER A 846 14.60 35.14 29.02
CA SER A 846 13.55 34.20 28.64
C SER A 846 12.25 34.88 28.20
N ARG A 847 11.60 34.33 27.17
CA ARG A 847 10.25 34.68 26.73
C ARG A 847 9.41 33.44 26.52
N GLU A 848 8.10 33.59 26.62
CA GLU A 848 7.16 32.52 26.29
C GLU A 848 6.78 32.57 24.81
N VAL A 849 6.77 31.40 24.17
CA VAL A 849 6.36 31.21 22.78
C VAL A 849 5.22 30.19 22.75
N LEU A 850 4.08 30.58 22.20
CA LEU A 850 2.96 29.66 21.95
C LEU A 850 3.15 29.00 20.60
N VAL A 851 3.10 27.68 20.56
CA VAL A 851 3.26 26.90 19.32
C VAL A 851 2.28 25.73 19.29
N LYS A 852 1.97 25.25 18.10
CA LYS A 852 1.19 24.05 17.86
C LYS A 852 2.08 22.99 17.19
N PRO A 853 2.60 21.99 17.92
CA PRO A 853 3.47 20.98 17.35
C PRO A 853 2.76 20.16 16.26
N THR A 854 3.51 19.73 15.24
CA THR A 854 3.01 18.85 14.17
C THR A 854 3.22 17.38 14.52
N ARG A 855 2.46 16.47 13.92
CA ARG A 855 2.64 15.01 14.09
C ARG A 855 3.83 14.45 13.30
N SER A 856 4.29 15.17 12.28
CA SER A 856 5.36 14.74 11.39
C SER A 856 6.02 15.95 10.74
N GLU A 857 7.35 15.90 10.60
CA GLU A 857 8.17 16.90 9.92
C GLU A 857 8.71 16.40 8.57
N SER A 858 8.37 15.18 8.14
CA SER A 858 9.00 14.55 6.96
C SER A 858 8.85 15.39 5.69
N THR A 859 7.65 15.91 5.42
CA THR A 859 7.41 16.79 4.26
C THR A 859 8.14 18.14 4.39
N LEU A 860 8.28 18.65 5.62
CA LEU A 860 8.98 19.91 5.90
C LEU A 860 10.49 19.77 5.65
N ARG A 861 11.09 18.68 6.15
CA ARG A 861 12.49 18.31 5.93
C ARG A 861 12.77 18.03 4.46
N LEU A 862 11.87 17.34 3.77
CA LEU A 862 11.96 17.09 2.33
C LEU A 862 11.94 18.40 1.53
N TRP A 863 10.97 19.27 1.78
CA TRP A 863 10.88 20.54 1.07
C TRP A 863 12.10 21.42 1.31
N HIS A 864 12.61 21.45 2.53
CA HIS A 864 13.86 22.13 2.85
C HIS A 864 15.03 21.63 1.99
N TRP A 865 15.20 20.31 1.88
CA TRP A 865 16.24 19.72 1.04
C TRP A 865 16.04 20.05 -0.46
N VAL A 866 14.81 19.96 -0.96
CA VAL A 866 14.50 20.30 -2.36
C VAL A 866 14.86 21.76 -2.68
N GLU A 867 14.47 22.70 -1.81
CA GLU A 867 14.73 24.12 -2.03
C GLU A 867 16.22 24.46 -1.86
N GLN A 868 16.93 23.82 -0.92
CA GLN A 868 18.39 23.96 -0.80
C GLN A 868 19.10 23.51 -2.07
N ASN A 869 18.73 22.36 -2.63
CA ASN A 869 19.30 21.89 -3.88
C ASN A 869 18.99 22.83 -5.06
N ARG A 870 17.75 23.35 -5.13
CA ARG A 870 17.36 24.32 -6.17
C ARG A 870 18.21 25.59 -6.08
N GLN A 871 18.43 26.11 -4.87
CA GLN A 871 19.26 27.29 -4.62
C GLN A 871 20.73 27.02 -4.98
N TYR A 872 21.27 25.89 -4.54
CA TYR A 872 22.62 25.46 -4.88
C TYR A 872 22.84 25.37 -6.40
N VAL A 873 21.91 24.73 -7.14
CA VAL A 873 21.99 24.66 -8.60
C VAL A 873 21.91 26.04 -9.24
N ASP A 874 21.05 26.92 -8.72
CA ASP A 874 20.92 28.30 -9.21
C ASP A 874 22.22 29.08 -9.03
N GLU A 875 22.82 29.02 -7.84
CA GLU A 875 24.08 29.70 -7.49
C GLU A 875 25.25 29.18 -8.33
N GLU A 876 25.47 27.86 -8.35
CA GLU A 876 26.60 27.24 -9.05
C GLU A 876 26.50 27.33 -10.57
N SER A 877 25.27 27.43 -11.10
CA SER A 877 25.04 27.63 -12.53
C SER A 877 24.93 29.09 -12.95
N ASN A 878 25.05 30.05 -12.01
CA ASN A 878 24.77 31.47 -12.25
C ASN A 878 23.39 31.68 -12.90
N GLY A 879 22.38 30.95 -12.43
CA GLY A 879 21.00 31.00 -12.89
C GLY A 879 20.70 30.22 -14.18
N GLN A 880 21.69 29.59 -14.82
CA GLN A 880 21.52 28.98 -16.14
C GLN A 880 20.84 27.60 -16.13
N VAL A 881 20.80 26.90 -15.00
CA VAL A 881 20.26 25.53 -14.93
C VAL A 881 19.01 25.50 -14.05
N ALA A 882 17.92 24.95 -14.59
CA ALA A 882 16.71 24.63 -13.86
C ALA A 882 16.92 23.34 -13.04
N TYR A 883 16.27 23.26 -11.87
CA TYR A 883 16.27 22.07 -11.04
C TYR A 883 14.85 21.66 -10.69
N ILE A 884 14.52 20.38 -10.88
CA ILE A 884 13.25 19.80 -10.44
C ILE A 884 13.52 18.53 -9.65
N TYR A 885 12.70 18.23 -8.65
CA TYR A 885 12.73 16.97 -7.91
C TYR A 885 11.44 16.19 -8.12
N LEU A 886 11.52 14.87 -8.27
CA LEU A 886 10.37 13.99 -8.50
C LEU A 886 10.27 12.93 -7.39
N PRO A 887 9.41 13.12 -6.36
CA PRO A 887 9.31 12.19 -5.24
C PRO A 887 8.75 10.81 -5.62
N ASN A 888 7.98 10.72 -6.71
CA ASN A 888 7.39 9.49 -7.24
C ASN A 888 6.98 9.69 -8.72
N THR A 889 6.41 8.67 -9.35
CA THR A 889 5.75 8.79 -10.67
C THR A 889 4.23 8.63 -10.52
N ALA A 890 3.65 9.28 -9.51
CA ALA A 890 2.22 9.36 -9.24
C ALA A 890 1.84 10.83 -8.97
N ASP A 891 0.80 11.08 -8.16
CA ASP A 891 0.28 12.42 -7.82
C ASP A 891 1.38 13.41 -7.39
N GLY A 892 2.27 12.97 -6.49
CA GLY A 892 3.35 13.80 -5.97
C GLY A 892 4.35 14.21 -7.05
N GLY A 893 4.76 13.27 -7.90
CA GLY A 893 5.63 13.52 -9.05
C GLY A 893 4.99 14.44 -10.09
N PHE A 894 3.72 14.20 -10.40
CA PHE A 894 2.95 15.05 -11.31
C PHE A 894 2.86 16.49 -10.78
N TYR A 895 2.53 16.65 -9.51
CA TYR A 895 2.46 17.96 -8.85
C TYR A 895 3.82 18.68 -8.83
N PHE A 896 4.88 18.02 -8.37
CA PHE A 896 6.23 18.62 -8.29
C PHE A 896 6.78 18.96 -9.67
N PHE A 897 6.61 18.08 -10.66
CA PHE A 897 7.00 18.35 -12.04
C PHE A 897 6.35 19.62 -12.56
N ASN A 898 5.01 19.69 -12.55
CA ASN A 898 4.28 20.83 -13.08
C ASN A 898 4.61 22.13 -12.33
N ARG A 899 4.72 22.05 -11.01
CA ARG A 899 5.05 23.19 -10.16
C ARG A 899 6.46 23.74 -10.43
N MET A 900 7.47 22.87 -10.49
CA MET A 900 8.87 23.29 -10.54
C MET A 900 9.36 23.53 -11.97
N PHE A 901 8.96 22.69 -12.93
CA PHE A 901 9.42 22.78 -14.32
C PHE A 901 8.92 24.06 -14.99
N PHE A 902 7.60 24.32 -14.94
CA PHE A 902 7.02 25.48 -15.62
C PHE A 902 7.40 26.82 -14.98
N ALA A 903 7.86 26.82 -13.73
CA ALA A 903 8.39 28.01 -13.05
C ALA A 903 9.81 28.41 -13.50
N GLN A 904 10.50 27.59 -14.30
CA GLN A 904 11.91 27.75 -14.66
C GLN A 904 12.17 27.61 -16.18
N VAL A 905 11.15 27.78 -17.02
CA VAL A 905 11.25 27.59 -18.49
C VAL A 905 12.03 28.69 -19.20
N ASP A 906 12.40 29.75 -18.49
CA ASP A 906 13.31 30.80 -18.94
C ASP A 906 14.80 30.37 -18.92
N LYS A 907 15.11 29.25 -18.25
CA LYS A 907 16.47 28.72 -18.16
C LYS A 907 16.85 27.84 -19.35
N PRO A 908 18.10 27.89 -19.85
CA PRO A 908 18.52 27.14 -21.03
C PRO A 908 18.76 25.65 -20.82
N ALA A 909 18.94 25.16 -19.58
CA ALA A 909 19.25 23.75 -19.29
C ALA A 909 18.52 23.24 -18.03
N LEU A 910 18.48 21.92 -17.82
CA LEU A 910 17.69 21.29 -16.76
C LEU A 910 18.41 20.11 -16.08
N ILE A 911 18.32 20.04 -14.76
CA ILE A 911 18.57 18.85 -13.94
C ILE A 911 17.23 18.31 -13.45
N ILE A 912 16.96 17.05 -13.72
CA ILE A 912 15.86 16.29 -13.13
C ILE A 912 16.43 15.42 -12.00
N ASP A 913 16.04 15.67 -10.76
CA ASP A 913 16.40 14.82 -9.62
C ASP A 913 15.32 13.76 -9.41
N GLU A 914 15.61 12.56 -9.89
CA GLU A 914 14.76 11.36 -9.82
C GLU A 914 15.21 10.42 -8.69
N ARG A 915 16.27 10.77 -7.96
CA ARG A 915 16.74 9.99 -6.82
C ARG A 915 15.57 9.71 -5.87
N ARG A 916 15.44 8.46 -5.45
CA ARG A 916 14.50 8.00 -4.42
C ARG A 916 13.03 8.07 -4.80
N ASN A 917 12.75 8.13 -6.10
CA ASN A 917 11.41 8.12 -6.65
C ASN A 917 10.59 6.90 -6.24
N GLY A 918 9.40 7.13 -5.67
CA GLY A 918 8.40 6.14 -5.22
C GLY A 918 7.93 5.13 -6.26
N GLY A 919 8.13 5.42 -7.54
CA GLY A 919 7.38 4.81 -8.62
C GLY A 919 5.90 5.16 -8.57
N GLY A 920 5.08 4.34 -9.22
CA GLY A 920 3.67 4.63 -9.44
C GLY A 920 3.29 4.21 -10.86
N GLN A 921 3.00 5.19 -11.70
CA GLN A 921 2.63 5.01 -13.11
C GLN A 921 3.85 5.09 -14.03
N ALA A 922 3.65 4.75 -15.31
CA ALA A 922 4.61 5.05 -16.36
C ALA A 922 4.64 6.56 -16.60
N ALA A 923 5.77 7.20 -16.33
CA ALA A 923 5.92 8.66 -16.41
C ALA A 923 6.10 9.20 -17.85
N ASN A 924 5.44 8.62 -18.84
CA ASN A 924 5.60 9.02 -20.25
C ASN A 924 5.23 10.50 -20.48
N TYR A 925 4.24 11.04 -19.76
CA TYR A 925 3.91 12.47 -19.74
C TYR A 925 5.14 13.38 -19.55
N ILE A 926 6.02 13.03 -18.61
CA ILE A 926 7.24 13.81 -18.33
C ILE A 926 8.18 13.75 -19.53
N THR A 927 8.48 12.55 -20.03
CA THR A 927 9.36 12.40 -21.19
C THR A 927 8.80 13.04 -22.46
N GLU A 928 7.48 13.03 -22.66
CA GLU A 928 6.81 13.68 -23.78
C GLU A 928 6.96 15.20 -23.74
N ILE A 929 6.92 15.82 -22.56
CA ILE A 929 7.17 17.26 -22.40
C ILE A 929 8.65 17.57 -22.65
N LEU A 930 9.56 16.77 -22.07
CA LEU A 930 11.00 16.96 -22.21
C LEU A 930 11.50 16.76 -23.65
N ALA A 931 10.82 15.92 -24.43
CA ALA A 931 11.16 15.58 -25.82
C ALA A 931 10.62 16.57 -26.87
N ARG A 932 9.82 17.58 -26.49
CA ARG A 932 9.18 18.48 -27.46
C ARG A 932 10.23 19.25 -28.27
N PRO A 933 10.19 19.19 -29.61
CA PRO A 933 11.04 20.03 -30.44
C PRO A 933 10.54 21.48 -30.46
N PHE A 934 11.45 22.43 -30.68
CA PHE A 934 11.05 23.79 -31.05
C PHE A 934 10.45 23.76 -32.47
N LEU A 935 9.16 24.12 -32.61
CA LEU A 935 8.50 24.17 -33.91
C LEU A 935 8.51 25.58 -34.51
N SER A 936 8.22 26.60 -33.69
CA SER A 936 8.17 27.99 -34.12
C SER A 936 8.28 28.99 -32.96
N GLY A 937 8.57 30.25 -33.29
CA GLY A 937 8.52 31.37 -32.37
C GLY A 937 7.39 32.34 -32.73
N TRP A 938 6.83 32.99 -31.71
CA TRP A 938 5.85 34.06 -31.81
C TRP A 938 6.41 35.33 -31.17
N LYS A 939 5.93 36.48 -31.61
CA LYS A 939 6.35 37.78 -31.10
C LYS A 939 5.14 38.68 -30.94
N ASP A 940 4.86 39.06 -29.71
CA ASP A 940 3.95 40.17 -29.43
C ASP A 940 4.56 41.47 -29.95
N ARG A 941 3.71 42.46 -30.27
CA ARG A 941 4.14 43.76 -30.81
C ARG A 941 5.32 44.37 -30.04
N ASP A 942 5.18 44.44 -28.72
CA ASP A 942 6.14 45.09 -27.81
C ASP A 942 6.70 44.13 -26.74
N GLY A 943 6.22 42.87 -26.68
CA GLY A 943 6.55 41.88 -25.65
C GLY A 943 7.74 40.98 -25.99
N LEU A 944 8.04 39.97 -25.16
CA LEU A 944 9.07 38.94 -25.45
C LEU A 944 8.64 38.01 -26.60
N THR A 945 9.60 37.28 -27.18
CA THR A 945 9.23 36.12 -28.01
C THR A 945 8.78 34.97 -27.12
N PHE A 946 7.94 34.08 -27.67
CA PHE A 946 7.59 32.83 -27.01
C PHE A 946 7.55 31.68 -28.03
N SER A 947 7.89 30.48 -27.58
CA SER A 947 8.01 29.30 -28.44
C SER A 947 6.68 28.56 -28.62
N THR A 948 6.62 27.71 -29.64
CA THR A 948 5.59 26.68 -29.79
C THR A 948 6.24 25.32 -30.03
N PRO A 949 5.90 24.29 -29.24
CA PRO A 949 5.10 24.36 -28.01
C PRO A 949 5.71 25.33 -26.97
N GLY A 950 4.87 26.08 -26.24
CA GLY A 950 5.36 26.96 -25.17
C GLY A 950 5.81 26.17 -23.94
N GLY A 951 6.61 26.81 -23.08
CA GLY A 951 7.00 26.23 -21.79
C GLY A 951 7.95 25.03 -21.88
N GLY A 952 8.88 25.02 -22.84
CA GLY A 952 9.89 23.97 -22.99
C GLY A 952 11.30 24.46 -22.66
N ILE A 953 12.15 23.57 -22.16
CA ILE A 953 13.59 23.78 -21.99
C ILE A 953 14.32 23.00 -23.07
N TYR A 954 14.83 23.70 -24.10
CA TYR A 954 15.35 23.07 -25.32
C TYR A 954 16.84 22.70 -25.28
N GLY A 955 17.58 23.19 -24.28
CA GLY A 955 18.99 22.83 -24.13
C GLY A 955 19.21 21.50 -23.41
N PRO A 956 20.47 21.24 -23.01
CA PRO A 956 20.89 19.99 -22.39
C PRO A 956 20.16 19.67 -21.08
N LYS A 957 20.02 18.37 -20.84
CA LYS A 957 19.31 17.82 -19.68
C LYS A 957 20.15 16.72 -19.07
N THR A 958 20.12 16.61 -17.75
CA THR A 958 20.68 15.46 -17.03
C THR A 958 19.68 14.99 -16.00
N MET A 959 19.70 13.69 -15.69
CA MET A 959 18.84 13.10 -14.66
C MET A 959 19.71 12.45 -13.59
N LEU A 960 19.46 12.81 -12.33
CA LEU A 960 20.03 12.13 -11.17
C LEU A 960 19.17 10.92 -10.84
N ILE A 961 19.80 9.76 -10.68
CA ILE A 961 19.16 8.48 -10.30
C ILE A 961 19.90 7.85 -9.12
N ASP A 962 19.20 7.05 -8.33
CA ASP A 962 19.85 6.25 -7.29
C ASP A 962 19.13 4.93 -7.05
N GLN A 963 19.70 4.12 -6.15
CA GLN A 963 19.19 2.80 -5.82
C GLN A 963 17.82 2.78 -5.12
N ASP A 964 17.30 3.91 -4.65
CA ASP A 964 15.99 3.96 -4.00
C ASP A 964 14.87 4.26 -5.02
N ALA A 965 15.22 4.76 -6.21
CA ALA A 965 14.29 5.00 -7.31
C ALA A 965 13.88 3.69 -7.98
N GLY A 966 12.58 3.47 -8.21
CA GLY A 966 12.12 2.19 -8.77
C GLY A 966 10.67 2.16 -9.28
N SER A 967 10.24 1.04 -9.88
CA SER A 967 8.91 0.89 -10.48
C SER A 967 8.72 1.89 -11.63
N GLY A 968 7.74 2.78 -11.60
CA GLY A 968 7.69 3.89 -12.56
C GLY A 968 8.96 4.77 -12.56
N GLY A 969 9.70 4.81 -11.44
CA GLY A 969 11.04 5.40 -11.33
C GLY A 969 12.17 4.56 -11.93
N ASP A 970 11.93 3.31 -12.31
CA ASP A 970 12.82 2.60 -13.25
C ASP A 970 12.44 2.94 -14.70
N PHE A 971 11.14 3.04 -15.01
CA PHE A 971 10.67 3.34 -16.36
C PHE A 971 11.06 4.74 -16.84
N LEU A 972 11.00 5.76 -15.97
CA LEU A 972 11.37 7.13 -16.31
C LEU A 972 12.83 7.26 -16.79
N PRO A 973 13.86 6.82 -16.04
CA PRO A 973 15.24 6.87 -16.53
C PRO A 973 15.48 5.95 -17.72
N TRP A 974 14.82 4.78 -17.80
CA TRP A 974 14.89 3.92 -18.99
C TRP A 974 14.41 4.66 -20.25
N SER A 975 13.22 5.28 -20.18
CA SER A 975 12.63 6.00 -21.30
C SER A 975 13.40 7.29 -21.63
N PHE A 976 13.90 8.01 -20.62
CA PHE A 976 14.77 9.17 -20.79
C PHE A 976 16.03 8.84 -21.60
N LYS A 977 16.68 7.71 -21.27
CA LYS A 977 17.85 7.20 -21.99
C LYS A 977 17.48 6.73 -23.41
N ARG A 978 16.39 5.98 -23.57
CA ARG A 978 15.93 5.45 -24.87
C ARG A 978 15.58 6.57 -25.86
N LEU A 979 15.02 7.68 -25.37
CA LEU A 979 14.68 8.86 -26.17
C LEU A 979 15.88 9.80 -26.42
N GLY A 980 17.04 9.53 -25.82
CA GLY A 980 18.25 10.35 -25.97
C GLY A 980 18.09 11.76 -25.39
N LEU A 981 17.32 11.91 -24.30
CA LEU A 981 17.02 13.21 -23.72
C LEU A 981 18.19 13.85 -22.94
N GLY A 982 19.13 13.03 -22.49
CA GLY A 982 20.27 13.47 -21.69
C GLY A 982 21.02 12.30 -21.04
N LYS A 983 21.99 12.62 -20.17
CA LYS A 983 22.72 11.61 -19.40
C LYS A 983 22.07 11.31 -18.06
N LEU A 984 22.17 10.04 -17.65
CA LEU A 984 21.87 9.57 -16.29
C LEU A 984 23.13 9.64 -15.42
N ILE A 985 23.01 10.16 -14.19
CA ILE A 985 24.12 10.35 -13.24
C ILE A 985 23.71 9.80 -11.87
N GLY A 986 24.57 9.04 -11.21
CA GLY A 986 24.30 8.53 -9.85
C GLY A 986 24.57 7.04 -9.72
N THR A 987 23.65 6.29 -9.11
CA THR A 987 23.75 4.83 -8.94
C THR A 987 22.62 4.10 -9.67
N ARG A 988 22.79 2.80 -9.93
CA ARG A 988 21.77 1.95 -10.57
C ARG A 988 20.46 2.01 -9.78
N THR A 989 19.33 2.11 -10.47
CA THR A 989 17.98 2.13 -9.86
C THR A 989 17.57 0.77 -9.28
N TRP A 990 16.53 0.75 -8.44
CA TRP A 990 16.03 -0.44 -7.74
C TRP A 990 15.87 -1.64 -8.67
N GLY A 991 15.32 -1.47 -9.86
CA GLY A 991 15.18 -2.55 -10.84
C GLY A 991 13.96 -3.42 -10.65
N GLY A 992 12.87 -2.90 -10.09
CA GLY A 992 11.58 -3.59 -10.07
C GLY A 992 10.64 -2.92 -11.06
N LEU A 993 10.32 -3.58 -12.17
CA LEU A 993 9.42 -3.05 -13.22
C LEU A 993 8.40 -4.10 -13.66
N ILE A 994 7.73 -4.70 -12.67
CA ILE A 994 6.53 -5.50 -12.84
C ILE A 994 5.37 -4.79 -12.15
N GLY A 995 4.26 -4.64 -12.87
CA GLY A 995 3.06 -4.05 -12.32
C GLY A 995 2.23 -5.04 -11.52
N ILE A 996 1.40 -4.51 -10.63
CA ILE A 996 0.72 -5.27 -9.58
C ILE A 996 -0.72 -5.68 -9.95
N SER A 997 -1.20 -6.75 -9.33
CA SER A 997 -2.58 -7.25 -9.41
C SER A 997 -3.57 -6.36 -8.65
N THR A 998 -4.86 -6.62 -8.85
CA THR A 998 -5.98 -6.18 -7.99
C THR A 998 -6.61 -7.39 -7.30
N ASN A 999 -5.78 -8.34 -6.86
CA ASN A 999 -6.24 -9.43 -6.03
C ASN A 999 -6.83 -8.86 -4.72
N PRO A 1000 -7.80 -9.55 -4.10
CA PRO A 1000 -8.42 -9.05 -2.89
C PRO A 1000 -7.51 -9.15 -1.67
N SER A 1001 -7.80 -8.37 -0.62
CA SER A 1001 -7.16 -8.51 0.69
C SER A 1001 -7.44 -9.87 1.32
N LEU A 1002 -6.62 -10.27 2.30
CA LEU A 1002 -6.80 -11.48 3.10
C LEU A 1002 -8.01 -11.37 4.05
N ILE A 1003 -8.51 -12.50 4.55
CA ILE A 1003 -9.75 -12.60 5.34
C ILE A 1003 -9.78 -11.66 6.57
N ASP A 1004 -8.64 -11.43 7.20
CA ASP A 1004 -8.48 -10.60 8.40
C ASP A 1004 -8.17 -9.13 8.10
N GLY A 1005 -8.14 -8.75 6.82
CA GLY A 1005 -7.77 -7.42 6.33
C GLY A 1005 -6.29 -7.27 5.99
N GLY A 1006 -5.49 -8.33 6.03
CA GLY A 1006 -4.10 -8.33 5.57
C GLY A 1006 -3.99 -8.00 4.08
N GLY A 1007 -2.89 -7.33 3.71
CA GLY A 1007 -2.59 -7.00 2.32
C GLY A 1007 -1.72 -8.07 1.68
N HIS A 1008 -2.01 -8.37 0.41
CA HIS A 1008 -1.18 -9.22 -0.45
C HIS A 1008 -1.15 -8.60 -1.84
N VAL A 1009 0.05 -8.46 -2.41
CA VAL A 1009 0.30 -7.89 -3.73
C VAL A 1009 1.01 -8.95 -4.56
N VAL A 1010 0.40 -9.33 -5.68
CA VAL A 1010 0.96 -10.31 -6.62
C VAL A 1010 1.48 -9.58 -7.87
N PRO A 1011 2.70 -9.88 -8.34
CA PRO A 1011 3.21 -9.31 -9.60
C PRO A 1011 2.42 -9.86 -10.80
N PHE A 1012 1.75 -8.99 -11.55
CA PHE A 1012 0.68 -9.36 -12.50
C PHE A 1012 0.99 -9.09 -13.97
N PHE A 1013 1.79 -8.06 -14.30
CA PHE A 1013 2.11 -7.74 -15.70
C PHE A 1013 3.52 -7.17 -15.84
N ARG A 1014 4.28 -7.61 -16.85
CA ARG A 1014 5.70 -7.30 -17.00
C ARG A 1014 6.00 -6.38 -18.17
N PHE A 1015 6.97 -5.48 -17.99
CA PHE A 1015 7.49 -4.60 -19.03
C PHE A 1015 8.39 -5.35 -20.03
N TYR A 1016 8.23 -5.04 -21.32
CA TYR A 1016 9.13 -5.47 -22.39
C TYR A 1016 9.52 -4.29 -23.29
N THR A 1017 10.70 -4.38 -23.90
CA THR A 1017 11.21 -3.34 -24.80
C THR A 1017 10.58 -3.42 -26.19
N PRO A 1018 10.65 -2.36 -27.02
CA PRO A 1018 10.23 -2.41 -28.42
C PRO A 1018 10.94 -3.50 -29.26
N ASP A 1019 12.10 -3.96 -28.78
CA ASP A 1019 12.93 -4.98 -29.42
C ASP A 1019 12.55 -6.42 -28.96
N GLY A 1020 11.52 -6.57 -28.11
CA GLY A 1020 11.01 -7.84 -27.63
C GLY A 1020 11.77 -8.44 -26.44
N GLU A 1021 12.50 -7.62 -25.67
CA GLU A 1021 13.30 -8.07 -24.54
C GLU A 1021 12.61 -7.81 -23.20
N TRP A 1022 12.68 -8.76 -22.26
CA TRP A 1022 12.35 -8.53 -20.85
C TRP A 1022 13.54 -7.86 -20.16
N ARG A 1023 13.40 -6.60 -19.77
CA ARG A 1023 14.50 -5.79 -19.22
C ARG A 1023 14.09 -5.11 -17.91
N VAL A 1024 15.07 -4.51 -17.24
CA VAL A 1024 14.92 -3.68 -16.02
C VAL A 1024 14.59 -4.49 -14.76
N GLU A 1025 13.63 -5.41 -14.81
CA GLU A 1025 13.31 -6.29 -13.68
C GLU A 1025 14.56 -7.09 -13.24
N ASN A 1026 14.89 -7.00 -11.95
CA ASN A 1026 16.08 -7.55 -11.31
C ASN A 1026 17.43 -7.08 -11.92
N GLU A 1027 17.42 -6.00 -12.70
CA GLU A 1027 18.58 -5.42 -13.40
C GLU A 1027 18.79 -3.94 -13.02
N GLY A 1028 17.71 -3.16 -12.92
CA GLY A 1028 17.75 -1.71 -12.79
C GLY A 1028 18.14 -0.99 -14.07
N VAL A 1029 18.21 0.34 -13.98
CA VAL A 1029 18.73 1.22 -15.02
C VAL A 1029 20.08 1.75 -14.56
N ALA A 1030 21.14 1.39 -15.29
CA ALA A 1030 22.47 1.87 -14.99
C ALA A 1030 22.67 3.34 -15.42
N PRO A 1031 23.39 4.15 -14.62
CA PRO A 1031 23.76 5.51 -14.98
C PRO A 1031 24.74 5.52 -16.16
N ASP A 1032 24.83 6.65 -16.87
CA ASP A 1032 25.90 6.88 -17.85
C ASP A 1032 27.18 7.36 -17.15
N ILE A 1033 27.02 8.02 -15.99
CA ILE A 1033 28.12 8.45 -15.13
C ILE A 1033 27.82 7.96 -13.72
N GLU A 1034 28.52 6.90 -13.31
CA GLU A 1034 28.39 6.36 -11.96
C GLU A 1034 29.05 7.28 -10.93
N VAL A 1035 28.26 7.69 -9.93
CA VAL A 1035 28.68 8.53 -8.81
C VAL A 1035 27.91 8.07 -7.58
N ILE A 1036 28.61 7.62 -6.55
CA ILE A 1036 27.99 7.31 -5.26
C ILE A 1036 27.84 8.58 -4.42
N LEU A 1037 26.91 8.57 -3.47
CA LEU A 1037 26.93 9.51 -2.35
C LEU A 1037 28.02 9.08 -1.36
N ASP A 1038 29.23 9.58 -1.57
CA ASP A 1038 30.38 9.25 -0.72
C ASP A 1038 30.14 9.75 0.72
N PRO A 1039 30.10 8.86 1.74
CA PRO A 1039 29.76 9.25 3.11
C PRO A 1039 30.76 10.25 3.69
N THR A 1040 32.03 10.22 3.28
CA THR A 1040 33.05 11.16 3.77
C THR A 1040 32.76 12.59 3.33
N LEU A 1041 32.16 12.76 2.14
CA LEU A 1041 31.74 14.06 1.60
C LEU A 1041 30.38 14.49 2.16
N VAL A 1042 29.45 13.56 2.33
CA VAL A 1042 28.15 13.84 2.94
C VAL A 1042 28.30 14.30 4.39
N ASN A 1043 29.24 13.72 5.15
CA ASN A 1043 29.60 14.18 6.49
C ASN A 1043 30.12 15.63 6.52
N GLN A 1044 30.66 16.12 5.40
CA GLN A 1044 31.10 17.50 5.22
C GLN A 1044 30.00 18.41 4.64
N GLY A 1045 28.77 17.90 4.49
CA GLY A 1045 27.62 18.66 3.95
C GLY A 1045 27.59 18.76 2.43
N ARG A 1046 28.29 17.89 1.70
CA ARG A 1046 28.38 17.91 0.23
C ARG A 1046 27.52 16.81 -0.42
N ASP A 1047 26.95 17.12 -1.58
CA ASP A 1047 26.23 16.17 -2.44
C ASP A 1047 27.04 15.93 -3.73
N PRO A 1048 27.91 14.90 -3.78
CA PRO A 1048 28.78 14.66 -4.94
C PRO A 1048 28.01 14.30 -6.22
N GLN A 1049 26.79 13.76 -6.11
CA GLN A 1049 25.96 13.45 -7.27
C GLN A 1049 25.41 14.74 -7.88
N LEU A 1050 24.85 15.64 -7.05
CA LEU A 1050 24.33 16.94 -7.51
C LEU A 1050 25.44 17.82 -8.06
N GLU A 1051 26.59 17.89 -7.37
CA GLU A 1051 27.80 18.58 -7.85
C GLU A 1051 28.20 18.09 -9.25
N ARG A 1052 28.18 16.75 -9.47
CA ARG A 1052 28.50 16.18 -10.78
C ARG A 1052 27.45 16.51 -11.83
N ALA A 1053 26.16 16.51 -11.48
CA ALA A 1053 25.10 16.90 -12.41
C ALA A 1053 25.28 18.34 -12.87
N VAL A 1054 25.45 19.30 -11.96
CA VAL A 1054 25.71 20.72 -12.31
C VAL A 1054 26.91 20.85 -13.26
N ALA A 1055 28.01 20.18 -12.94
CA ALA A 1055 29.22 20.22 -13.76
C ALA A 1055 28.99 19.65 -15.17
N GLU A 1056 28.29 18.52 -15.31
CA GLU A 1056 28.02 17.88 -16.60
C GLU A 1056 26.99 18.69 -17.41
N THR A 1057 25.90 19.18 -16.80
CA THR A 1057 24.89 20.00 -17.48
C THR A 1057 25.53 21.28 -18.04
N LEU A 1058 26.35 21.99 -17.26
CA LEU A 1058 27.03 23.20 -17.72
C LEU A 1058 28.06 22.91 -18.82
N LYS A 1059 28.76 21.77 -18.73
CA LYS A 1059 29.68 21.31 -19.76
C LYS A 1059 28.94 21.03 -21.06
N GLU A 1060 27.81 20.34 -21.02
CA GLU A 1060 26.98 20.09 -22.19
C GLU A 1060 26.38 21.39 -22.75
N LEU A 1061 25.94 22.31 -21.89
CA LEU A 1061 25.41 23.60 -22.30
C LEU A 1061 26.46 24.44 -23.04
N ARG A 1062 27.72 24.42 -22.59
CA ARG A 1062 28.83 25.07 -23.30
C ARG A 1062 29.18 24.40 -24.62
N ALA A 1063 29.10 23.07 -24.67
CA ALA A 1063 29.43 22.31 -25.87
C ALA A 1063 28.34 22.41 -26.95
N ASN A 1064 27.08 22.42 -26.52
CA ASN A 1064 25.88 22.39 -27.37
C ASN A 1064 24.84 23.40 -26.83
N PRO A 1065 25.10 24.73 -26.95
CA PRO A 1065 24.13 25.71 -26.52
C PRO A 1065 22.83 25.58 -27.35
N PRO A 1066 21.64 25.68 -26.73
CA PRO A 1066 20.40 25.72 -27.49
C PRO A 1066 20.41 26.92 -28.45
N ALA A 1067 19.69 26.79 -29.57
CA ALA A 1067 19.50 27.91 -30.46
C ALA A 1067 18.80 29.07 -29.71
N ASP A 1068 19.28 30.29 -29.94
CA ASP A 1068 18.65 31.46 -29.36
C ASP A 1068 17.33 31.74 -30.08
N HIS A 1069 16.23 31.60 -29.35
CA HIS A 1069 14.88 31.84 -29.84
C HIS A 1069 14.29 33.14 -29.27
N SER A 1070 15.11 33.97 -28.62
CA SER A 1070 14.69 35.25 -28.02
C SER A 1070 14.51 36.37 -29.07
N GLU A 1071 15.11 36.21 -30.26
CA GLU A 1071 14.99 37.18 -31.35
C GLU A 1071 14.06 36.69 -32.46
N ALA A 1072 13.08 37.53 -32.81
CA ALA A 1072 12.25 37.31 -33.98
C ALA A 1072 12.93 37.86 -35.24
N PRO A 1073 12.64 37.31 -36.43
CA PRO A 1073 13.04 37.93 -37.69
C PRO A 1073 12.52 39.38 -37.79
N ALA A 1074 13.22 40.20 -38.58
CA ALA A 1074 12.76 41.57 -38.84
C ALA A 1074 11.34 41.58 -39.42
N MET A 1075 10.52 42.53 -38.96
CA MET A 1075 9.13 42.65 -39.41
C MET A 1075 9.08 42.87 -40.94
N PRO A 1076 8.16 42.19 -41.65
CA PRO A 1076 8.08 42.30 -43.09
C PRO A 1076 7.70 43.72 -43.50
N THR A 1077 8.45 44.29 -44.46
CA THR A 1077 8.10 45.55 -45.12
C THR A 1077 7.23 45.33 -46.37
N LYS A 1078 7.00 44.06 -46.76
CA LYS A 1078 6.10 43.59 -47.81
C LYS A 1078 5.39 42.32 -47.33
N LEU A 1079 4.08 42.20 -47.56
CA LEU A 1079 3.28 41.04 -47.11
C LEU A 1079 3.34 39.90 -48.14
N GLY A 1080 3.49 38.67 -47.65
CA GLY A 1080 3.77 37.48 -48.48
C GLY A 1080 5.24 37.41 -48.88
N LEU A 1081 5.75 36.21 -49.18
CA LEU A 1081 7.09 36.05 -49.76
C LEU A 1081 7.28 36.93 -51.00
#